data_AF-A0A954MUI8-F1
#
_entry.id   AF-A0A954MUI8-F1
#
_cell.length_a   1.000
_cell.length_b   1.000
_cell.length_c   1.000
_cell.angle_alpha   90.00
_cell.angle_beta   90.00
_cell.angle_gamma   90.00
#
_symmetry.space_group_name_H-M   'P 1'
#
loop_
_entity.id
_entity.type
_entity.pdbx_description
1 polymer ?
#
loop_
_entity_poly.entity_id
_entity_poly.type
_entity_poly.pdbx_seq_one_letter_code
_entity_poly.pdbx_strand_id
1 'polypeptide(L)'
;MWNSRLLIGCAVSWSAVTLFSSLALADAPEKVNFDRQIRPILSDNCFACHGFDEKQRKAGLRLDTKEGVFANADSGEPSVIAGNGTDSELYQRLIESTPELQMPPPSTGKKLKPEQIELIKRWIDEGAEVTQHWAFIPPTQPTPPEVAHPEFVINPIDQFVLKRLEHEGLQPSPQADKTTLIRRLTLDLTGLPPTPEEVDAFLADNSERAYETIVERLLNSPRYGEHMARYWLDAARYGDTHGLHLDNERSLWPYRDWVINSFNSNLPFDQFTIDQMAGDLLPNPTREQLVATGFNRCNITTGEGGSIDEELRVRYAVDRVETLGTVYFGVTLGCTVCHDHKYDPFTQKEFYQLYAFFNAAAESAMDGNALLPPPLVKLPDDSQSQKLKDLDAKIASLETKIGEELANYVYQEPTLTEATWTGEPKEYVWVDDAIPEGGKTDGSGPWEFVAAPDHPVLAGTKSLLRKGDGVHQHFFLQSPNTIRVGSGDKLFAYVHIDPANPPKQIMLQFHTENWDHRAAWGSEDLIPFGTANTPAKVMMGPLPKAGEWVRLEVDPATVGLPAGTRINGCAFTQYGGSAYWDKMGILSSAPQGSQGFESLSRWIAFEAAQEKSDVPKETLDLLKAEADDRKGETADQAQLQAAQQAVATADAIQLPENPSDEQKSVRDKRQLAARKSLESQQLTSEANAIERKQRRLARDPQIRTYFVRNVAHQTRAIFNPLDQSLTQ
;
A
#
# COMPACT_ATOMS: atom_id res chain seq x y z
N MET A 1 3.50 -11.94 -94.54
CA MET A 1 4.34 -12.72 -95.47
C MET A 1 4.53 -14.10 -94.86
N TRP A 2 4.47 -15.18 -95.66
CA TRP A 2 4.64 -16.61 -95.30
C TRP A 2 3.47 -17.15 -94.40
N ASN A 3 2.54 -18.03 -94.83
CA ASN A 3 2.62 -19.43 -95.34
C ASN A 3 3.43 -20.35 -94.39
N SER A 4 3.02 -21.52 -93.87
CA SER A 4 2.06 -22.60 -94.25
C SER A 4 1.69 -23.42 -92.97
N ARG A 5 0.79 -24.44 -92.86
CA ARG A 5 -0.19 -25.18 -93.72
C ARG A 5 -1.18 -26.00 -92.82
N LEU A 6 -2.18 -26.67 -93.41
CA LEU A 6 -2.94 -27.79 -92.80
C LEU A 6 -2.38 -29.17 -93.22
N LEU A 7 -2.61 -30.22 -92.40
CA LEU A 7 -2.77 -31.66 -92.71
C LEU A 7 -3.30 -32.33 -91.41
N ILE A 8 -4.61 -32.62 -91.22
CA ILE A 8 -5.41 -33.76 -91.71
C ILE A 8 -4.78 -35.15 -91.49
N GLY A 9 -5.40 -35.95 -90.63
CA GLY A 9 -5.21 -37.40 -90.49
C GLY A 9 -6.38 -38.03 -89.71
N CYS A 10 -7.09 -38.98 -90.32
CA CYS A 10 -8.29 -39.63 -89.74
C CYS A 10 -8.00 -41.02 -89.16
N ALA A 11 -8.56 -41.33 -87.98
CA ALA A 11 -8.89 -42.68 -87.50
C ALA A 11 -9.91 -42.55 -86.34
N VAL A 12 -11.21 -42.78 -86.57
CA VAL A 12 -11.92 -44.06 -86.37
C VAL A 12 -11.91 -44.57 -84.91
N SER A 13 -12.87 -44.04 -84.14
CA SER A 13 -13.68 -44.67 -83.09
C SER A 13 -13.14 -45.88 -82.29
N TRP A 14 -13.05 -45.70 -80.97
CA TRP A 14 -13.55 -46.70 -80.02
C TRP A 14 -14.17 -46.01 -78.79
N SER A 15 -15.51 -46.04 -78.71
CA SER A 15 -16.26 -45.39 -77.64
C SER A 15 -16.31 -46.28 -76.39
N ALA A 16 -15.26 -46.21 -75.57
CA ALA A 16 -15.28 -46.76 -74.22
C ALA A 16 -16.02 -45.79 -73.28
N VAL A 17 -17.32 -45.99 -73.08
CA VAL A 17 -18.08 -45.29 -72.04
C VAL A 17 -17.68 -45.86 -70.68
N THR A 18 -16.58 -45.36 -70.12
CA THR A 18 -16.26 -45.56 -68.71
C THR A 18 -17.10 -44.61 -67.88
N LEU A 19 -18.21 -45.12 -67.32
CA LEU A 19 -18.82 -44.50 -66.15
C LEU A 19 -17.80 -44.54 -65.01
N PHE A 20 -17.03 -43.47 -64.84
CA PHE A 20 -16.44 -43.15 -63.55
C PHE A 20 -17.59 -42.73 -62.64
N SER A 21 -18.17 -43.72 -61.95
CA SER A 21 -18.92 -43.47 -60.73
C SER A 21 -17.95 -42.90 -59.70
N SER A 22 -17.82 -41.57 -59.70
CA SER A 22 -17.22 -40.83 -58.61
C SER A 22 -18.12 -41.01 -57.39
N LEU A 23 -17.87 -42.11 -56.67
CA LEU A 23 -18.18 -42.23 -55.27
C LEU A 23 -17.49 -41.04 -54.59
N ALA A 24 -18.27 -39.99 -54.34
CA ALA A 24 -17.91 -39.05 -53.32
C ALA A 24 -17.74 -39.88 -52.05
N LEU A 25 -16.51 -39.98 -51.55
CA LEU A 25 -16.34 -40.23 -50.13
C LEU A 25 -17.03 -39.04 -49.47
N ALA A 26 -18.23 -39.27 -48.94
CA ALA A 26 -18.74 -38.41 -47.91
C ALA A 26 -17.70 -38.47 -46.79
N ASP A 27 -17.05 -37.34 -46.50
CA ASP A 27 -16.26 -37.22 -45.28
C ASP A 27 -17.10 -37.73 -44.11
N ALA A 28 -16.48 -38.51 -43.23
CA ALA A 28 -17.15 -38.94 -42.01
C ALA A 28 -17.69 -37.67 -41.32
N PRO A 29 -18.98 -37.59 -40.99
CA PRO A 29 -19.60 -36.35 -40.56
C PRO A 29 -18.84 -35.80 -39.36
N GLU A 30 -18.31 -34.58 -39.50
CA GLU A 30 -17.42 -33.95 -38.53
C GLU A 30 -18.02 -34.05 -37.13
N LYS A 31 -17.25 -34.60 -36.17
CA LYS A 31 -17.71 -34.89 -34.81
C LYS A 31 -18.34 -33.65 -34.19
N VAL A 32 -19.49 -33.79 -33.52
CA VAL A 32 -20.23 -32.64 -33.00
C VAL A 32 -19.38 -31.88 -31.98
N ASN A 33 -19.05 -30.64 -32.32
CA ASN A 33 -18.26 -29.76 -31.46
C ASN A 33 -19.18 -29.13 -30.41
N PHE A 34 -19.11 -29.62 -29.17
CA PHE A 34 -19.97 -29.17 -28.09
C PHE A 34 -20.00 -27.64 -27.95
N ASP A 35 -18.84 -26.99 -27.95
CA ASP A 35 -18.74 -25.57 -27.64
C ASP A 35 -19.26 -24.65 -28.77
N ARG A 36 -19.04 -25.04 -30.04
CA ARG A 36 -19.53 -24.30 -31.21
C ARG A 36 -20.97 -24.62 -31.60
N GLN A 37 -21.47 -25.81 -31.27
CA GLN A 37 -22.73 -26.33 -31.80
C GLN A 37 -23.79 -26.64 -30.74
N ILE A 38 -23.42 -27.13 -29.56
CA ILE A 38 -24.36 -27.57 -28.51
C ILE A 38 -24.53 -26.52 -27.42
N ARG A 39 -23.44 -26.00 -26.86
CA ARG A 39 -23.45 -24.98 -25.80
C ARG A 39 -24.31 -23.75 -26.17
N PRO A 40 -24.28 -23.20 -27.40
CA PRO A 40 -25.16 -22.09 -27.76
C PRO A 40 -26.65 -22.46 -27.65
N ILE A 41 -27.03 -23.67 -28.07
CA ILE A 41 -28.41 -24.16 -27.98
C ILE A 41 -28.82 -24.30 -26.50
N LEU A 42 -27.96 -24.88 -25.65
CA LEU A 42 -28.23 -25.05 -24.22
C LEU A 42 -28.24 -23.71 -23.45
N SER A 43 -27.37 -22.77 -23.82
CA SER A 43 -27.36 -21.41 -23.26
C SER A 43 -28.64 -20.66 -23.58
N ASP A 44 -29.01 -20.63 -24.87
CA ASP A 44 -30.21 -19.94 -25.35
C ASP A 44 -31.49 -20.53 -24.78
N ASN A 45 -31.56 -21.85 -24.54
CA ASN A 45 -32.82 -22.53 -24.25
C ASN A 45 -32.94 -23.12 -22.83
N CYS A 46 -31.83 -23.43 -22.16
CA CYS A 46 -31.84 -24.30 -20.96
C CYS A 46 -31.17 -23.67 -19.72
N PHE A 47 -30.03 -22.99 -19.84
CA PHE A 47 -29.21 -22.55 -18.69
C PHE A 47 -29.94 -21.60 -17.72
N ALA A 48 -30.96 -20.86 -18.19
CA ALA A 48 -31.78 -20.00 -17.31
C ALA A 48 -32.56 -20.77 -16.21
N CYS A 49 -32.81 -22.08 -16.40
CA CYS A 49 -33.51 -22.94 -15.45
C CYS A 49 -32.68 -24.16 -15.01
N HIS A 50 -31.62 -24.52 -15.75
CA HIS A 50 -30.79 -25.71 -15.52
C HIS A 50 -29.30 -25.38 -15.62
N GLY A 51 -28.91 -24.23 -15.06
CA GLY A 51 -27.56 -23.69 -15.14
C GLY A 51 -27.02 -23.19 -13.80
N PHE A 52 -26.22 -22.13 -13.90
CA PHE A 52 -25.42 -21.55 -12.81
C PHE A 52 -26.25 -21.13 -11.59
N ASP A 53 -27.30 -20.31 -11.77
CA ASP A 53 -28.11 -19.76 -10.67
C ASP A 53 -28.88 -20.85 -9.88
N GLU A 54 -28.39 -21.15 -8.68
CA GLU A 54 -28.99 -22.14 -7.77
C GLU A 54 -30.42 -21.80 -7.34
N LYS A 55 -30.76 -20.51 -7.19
CA LYS A 55 -32.08 -20.08 -6.71
C LYS A 55 -33.17 -20.27 -7.76
N GLN A 56 -32.81 -20.30 -9.05
CA GLN A 56 -33.74 -20.54 -10.15
C GLN A 56 -33.73 -21.99 -10.64
N ARG A 57 -32.69 -22.76 -10.31
CA ARG A 57 -32.46 -24.13 -10.79
C ARG A 57 -33.66 -25.06 -10.57
N LYS A 58 -34.03 -25.82 -11.59
CA LYS A 58 -35.12 -26.81 -11.57
C LYS A 58 -34.58 -28.23 -11.67
N ALA A 59 -35.25 -29.15 -10.98
CA ALA A 59 -34.96 -30.58 -10.97
C ALA A 59 -33.51 -30.96 -10.58
N GLY A 60 -32.84 -30.13 -9.76
CA GLY A 60 -31.41 -30.29 -9.40
C GLY A 60 -30.41 -30.13 -10.56
N LEU A 61 -30.90 -29.99 -11.80
CA LEU A 61 -30.14 -30.24 -13.02
C LEU A 61 -29.18 -29.10 -13.40
N ARG A 62 -27.96 -29.49 -13.82
CA ARG A 62 -26.86 -28.62 -14.26
C ARG A 62 -26.41 -29.02 -15.67
N LEU A 63 -26.92 -28.36 -16.71
CA LEU A 63 -26.50 -28.61 -18.10
C LEU A 63 -25.25 -27.79 -18.49
N ASP A 64 -24.78 -26.92 -17.61
CA ASP A 64 -23.64 -26.02 -17.78
C ASP A 64 -22.29 -26.63 -17.36
N THR A 65 -22.31 -27.67 -16.52
CA THR A 65 -21.11 -28.39 -16.05
C THR A 65 -21.05 -29.81 -16.60
N LYS A 66 -19.84 -30.35 -16.75
CA LYS A 66 -19.61 -31.70 -17.27
C LYS A 66 -20.21 -32.76 -16.36
N GLU A 67 -20.00 -32.63 -15.05
CA GLU A 67 -20.50 -33.54 -14.03
C GLU A 67 -22.03 -33.50 -13.95
N GLY A 68 -22.60 -32.30 -14.13
CA GLY A 68 -24.04 -32.05 -14.07
C GLY A 68 -24.84 -32.66 -15.22
N VAL A 69 -24.28 -32.64 -16.44
CA VAL A 69 -24.89 -33.24 -17.64
C VAL A 69 -25.14 -34.74 -17.46
N PHE A 70 -24.25 -35.44 -16.76
CA PHE A 70 -24.36 -36.88 -16.47
C PHE A 70 -24.96 -37.19 -15.09
N ALA A 71 -25.23 -36.18 -14.28
CA ALA A 71 -25.82 -36.37 -12.96
C ALA A 71 -27.29 -36.77 -13.05
N ASN A 72 -27.76 -37.46 -12.03
CA ASN A 72 -29.18 -37.73 -11.86
C ASN A 72 -29.90 -36.43 -11.50
N ALA A 73 -30.99 -36.14 -12.19
CA ALA A 73 -31.91 -35.08 -11.80
C ALA A 73 -32.73 -35.49 -10.56
N ASP A 74 -33.56 -34.60 -10.02
CA ASP A 74 -34.49 -34.89 -8.91
C ASP A 74 -35.47 -36.06 -9.22
N SER A 75 -35.59 -36.48 -10.48
CA SER A 75 -36.32 -37.68 -10.92
C SER A 75 -35.64 -39.00 -10.51
N GLY A 76 -34.35 -38.97 -10.17
CA GLY A 76 -33.52 -40.15 -9.90
C GLY A 76 -32.81 -40.72 -11.13
N GLU A 77 -33.09 -40.22 -12.34
CA GLU A 77 -32.51 -40.68 -13.61
C GLU A 77 -31.47 -39.70 -14.17
N PRO A 78 -30.43 -40.17 -14.90
CA PRO A 78 -29.41 -39.31 -15.51
C PRO A 78 -29.98 -38.46 -16.65
N SER A 79 -29.59 -37.19 -16.72
CA SER A 79 -30.07 -36.31 -17.79
C SER A 79 -29.54 -36.73 -19.17
N VAL A 80 -28.30 -37.21 -19.24
CA VAL A 80 -27.66 -37.71 -20.46
C VAL A 80 -26.99 -39.06 -20.20
N ILE A 81 -27.26 -40.03 -21.07
CA ILE A 81 -26.61 -41.34 -21.13
C ILE A 81 -25.67 -41.31 -22.34
N ALA A 82 -24.36 -41.17 -22.10
CA ALA A 82 -23.36 -41.11 -23.16
C ALA A 82 -23.43 -42.35 -24.08
N GLY A 83 -23.57 -42.12 -25.39
CA GLY A 83 -23.74 -43.17 -26.40
C GLY A 83 -25.18 -43.67 -26.58
N ASN A 84 -26.16 -43.12 -25.87
CA ASN A 84 -27.58 -43.48 -26.03
C ASN A 84 -28.50 -42.25 -25.88
N GLY A 85 -28.65 -41.50 -26.97
CA GLY A 85 -29.52 -40.33 -27.04
C GLY A 85 -31.00 -40.67 -26.88
N THR A 86 -31.45 -41.85 -27.32
CA THR A 86 -32.88 -42.23 -27.26
C THR A 86 -33.37 -42.43 -25.82
N ASP A 87 -32.56 -43.05 -24.98
CA ASP A 87 -32.91 -43.30 -23.57
C ASP A 87 -32.47 -42.16 -22.63
N SER A 88 -31.86 -41.09 -23.17
CA SER A 88 -31.46 -39.92 -22.40
C SER A 88 -32.65 -38.99 -22.14
N GLU A 89 -32.93 -38.73 -20.86
CA GLU A 89 -34.02 -37.85 -20.40
C GLU A 89 -33.99 -36.47 -21.09
N LEU A 90 -32.81 -35.88 -21.30
CA LEU A 90 -32.65 -34.60 -22.01
C LEU A 90 -33.30 -34.64 -23.39
N TYR A 91 -33.05 -35.69 -24.18
CA TYR A 91 -33.61 -35.81 -25.53
C TYR A 91 -35.11 -36.10 -25.48
N GLN A 92 -35.56 -36.98 -24.58
CA GLN A 92 -36.99 -37.30 -24.40
C GLN A 92 -37.80 -36.03 -24.09
N ARG A 93 -37.29 -35.15 -23.22
CA ARG A 93 -37.90 -33.86 -22.88
C ARG A 93 -37.97 -32.86 -24.04
N LEU A 94 -37.04 -32.94 -25.01
CA LEU A 94 -37.05 -32.10 -26.21
C LEU A 94 -38.07 -32.56 -27.26
N ILE A 95 -38.40 -33.85 -27.31
CA ILE A 95 -39.39 -34.43 -28.25
C ILE A 95 -40.78 -34.61 -27.65
N GLU A 96 -40.94 -34.41 -26.34
CA GLU A 96 -42.22 -34.52 -25.64
C GLU A 96 -43.23 -33.47 -26.12
N SER A 97 -44.48 -33.90 -26.21
CA SER A 97 -45.66 -33.16 -26.65
C SER A 97 -46.55 -32.68 -25.50
N THR A 98 -46.46 -33.31 -24.33
CA THR A 98 -47.18 -32.93 -23.11
C THR A 98 -46.62 -31.61 -22.54
N PRO A 99 -47.41 -30.52 -22.47
CA PRO A 99 -46.92 -29.18 -22.13
C PRO A 99 -46.21 -29.06 -20.76
N GLU A 100 -46.58 -29.91 -19.80
CA GLU A 100 -46.02 -29.95 -18.45
C GLU A 100 -44.66 -30.67 -18.38
N LEU A 101 -44.35 -31.49 -19.38
CA LEU A 101 -43.14 -32.32 -19.45
C LEU A 101 -42.15 -31.85 -20.52
N GLN A 102 -42.64 -31.16 -21.56
CA GLN A 102 -41.87 -30.59 -22.66
C GLN A 102 -40.85 -29.54 -22.18
N MET A 103 -39.64 -29.60 -22.74
CA MET A 103 -38.59 -28.60 -22.54
C MET A 103 -38.13 -27.99 -23.88
N PRO A 104 -37.88 -26.66 -23.95
CA PRO A 104 -38.26 -25.64 -22.97
C PRO A 104 -39.78 -25.57 -22.76
N PRO A 105 -40.25 -25.18 -21.56
CA PRO A 105 -41.69 -25.11 -21.29
C PRO A 105 -42.37 -24.09 -22.24
N PRO A 106 -43.58 -24.38 -22.76
CA PRO A 106 -44.27 -23.48 -23.70
C PRO A 106 -44.46 -22.03 -23.18
N SER A 107 -44.56 -21.86 -21.85
CA SER A 107 -44.66 -20.55 -21.19
C SER A 107 -43.41 -19.66 -21.36
N THR A 108 -42.26 -20.23 -21.74
CA THR A 108 -41.04 -19.47 -22.03
C THR A 108 -41.05 -18.82 -23.42
N GLY A 109 -41.95 -19.25 -24.32
CA GLY A 109 -41.98 -18.85 -25.72
C GLY A 109 -40.81 -19.36 -26.56
N LYS A 110 -39.86 -20.13 -25.99
CA LYS A 110 -38.71 -20.69 -26.69
C LYS A 110 -39.05 -22.03 -27.31
N LYS A 111 -38.47 -22.32 -28.48
CA LYS A 111 -38.64 -23.58 -29.20
C LYS A 111 -37.39 -23.88 -30.01
N LEU A 112 -36.81 -25.06 -29.81
CA LEU A 112 -35.72 -25.55 -30.64
C LEU A 112 -36.23 -25.90 -32.04
N LYS A 113 -35.38 -25.69 -33.05
CA LYS A 113 -35.63 -26.18 -34.41
C LYS A 113 -35.36 -27.70 -34.48
N PRO A 114 -35.98 -28.44 -35.42
CA PRO A 114 -35.74 -29.88 -35.56
C PRO A 114 -34.27 -30.24 -35.71
N GLU A 115 -33.49 -29.42 -36.41
CA GLU A 115 -32.05 -29.65 -36.63
C GLU A 115 -31.24 -29.49 -35.34
N GLN A 116 -31.69 -28.63 -34.41
CA GLN A 116 -31.05 -28.46 -33.10
C GLN A 116 -31.32 -29.65 -32.17
N ILE A 117 -32.53 -30.22 -32.22
CA ILE A 117 -32.90 -31.39 -31.44
C ILE A 117 -32.10 -32.62 -31.92
N GLU A 118 -32.01 -32.81 -33.23
CA GLU A 118 -31.21 -33.91 -33.82
C GLU A 118 -29.71 -33.72 -33.54
N LEU A 119 -29.20 -32.48 -33.54
CA LEU A 119 -27.79 -32.19 -33.23
C LEU A 119 -27.46 -32.52 -31.75
N ILE A 120 -28.37 -32.23 -30.81
CA ILE A 120 -28.25 -32.65 -29.41
C ILE A 120 -28.27 -34.18 -29.31
N LYS A 121 -29.22 -34.85 -29.98
CA LYS A 121 -29.29 -36.32 -29.99
C LYS A 121 -27.98 -36.94 -30.48
N ARG A 122 -27.49 -36.47 -31.64
CA ARG A 122 -26.25 -36.92 -32.26
C ARG A 122 -25.04 -36.70 -31.37
N TRP A 123 -24.93 -35.55 -30.70
CA TRP A 123 -23.88 -35.29 -29.72
C TRP A 123 -23.91 -36.31 -28.57
N ILE A 124 -25.10 -36.68 -28.08
CA ILE A 124 -25.23 -37.72 -27.03
C ILE A 124 -24.79 -39.09 -27.57
N ASP A 125 -25.25 -39.48 -28.76
CA ASP A 125 -24.88 -40.73 -29.42
C ASP A 125 -23.36 -40.82 -29.71
N GLU A 126 -22.70 -39.70 -29.97
CA GLU A 126 -21.23 -39.57 -30.14
C GLU A 126 -20.45 -39.58 -28.80
N GLY A 127 -21.12 -39.85 -27.68
CA GLY A 127 -20.52 -39.97 -26.35
C GLY A 127 -20.63 -38.73 -25.46
N ALA A 128 -21.45 -37.75 -25.85
CA ALA A 128 -21.79 -36.57 -25.05
C ALA A 128 -20.59 -35.76 -24.53
N GLU A 129 -19.53 -35.61 -25.33
CA GLU A 129 -18.32 -34.90 -24.88
C GLU A 129 -18.63 -33.45 -24.49
N VAL A 130 -18.48 -33.11 -23.20
CA VAL A 130 -18.59 -31.74 -22.67
C VAL A 130 -17.20 -31.13 -22.55
N THR A 131 -16.98 -30.03 -23.25
CA THR A 131 -15.76 -29.20 -23.16
C THR A 131 -16.04 -27.92 -22.37
N GLN A 132 -15.03 -27.35 -21.73
CA GLN A 132 -15.09 -26.01 -21.15
C GLN A 132 -15.28 -24.96 -22.27
N HIS A 133 -15.86 -23.80 -21.94
CA HIS A 133 -16.05 -22.72 -22.91
C HIS A 133 -14.70 -22.19 -23.41
N TRP A 134 -14.56 -22.01 -24.73
CA TRP A 134 -13.31 -21.66 -25.41
C TRP A 134 -12.57 -20.47 -24.78
N ALA A 135 -13.30 -19.45 -24.29
CA ALA A 135 -12.70 -18.26 -23.68
C ALA A 135 -11.95 -18.53 -22.37
N PHE A 136 -12.17 -19.68 -21.73
CA PHE A 136 -11.49 -20.10 -20.50
C PHE A 136 -10.45 -21.22 -20.73
N ILE A 137 -10.15 -21.53 -22.00
CA ILE A 137 -9.12 -22.49 -22.39
C ILE A 137 -7.95 -21.68 -23.01
N PRO A 138 -6.70 -21.88 -22.57
CA PRO A 138 -5.55 -21.20 -23.18
C PRO A 138 -5.49 -21.45 -24.70
N PRO A 139 -5.40 -20.41 -25.55
CA PRO A 139 -5.37 -20.59 -26.99
C PRO A 139 -4.07 -21.29 -27.42
N THR A 140 -4.21 -22.30 -28.27
CA THR A 140 -3.08 -22.96 -28.93
C THR A 140 -2.95 -22.46 -30.37
N GLN A 141 -1.74 -22.48 -30.93
CA GLN A 141 -1.51 -22.02 -32.30
C GLN A 141 -2.17 -22.98 -33.30
N PRO A 142 -3.17 -22.54 -34.10
CA PRO A 142 -3.81 -23.40 -35.07
C PRO A 142 -2.96 -23.53 -36.35
N THR A 143 -3.00 -24.69 -36.99
CA THR A 143 -2.49 -24.83 -38.37
C THR A 143 -3.41 -24.07 -39.32
N PRO A 144 -2.89 -23.16 -40.17
CA PRO A 144 -3.70 -22.48 -41.18
C PRO A 144 -4.32 -23.47 -42.18
N PRO A 145 -5.58 -23.27 -42.60
CA PRO A 145 -6.26 -24.18 -43.51
C PRO A 145 -5.74 -24.04 -44.95
N GLU A 146 -5.83 -25.14 -45.70
CA GLU A 146 -5.65 -25.09 -47.16
C GLU A 146 -6.84 -24.40 -47.84
N VAL A 147 -6.53 -23.50 -48.77
CA VAL A 147 -7.47 -22.64 -49.50
C VAL A 147 -7.28 -22.80 -51.00
N ALA A 148 -8.38 -22.70 -51.75
CA ALA A 148 -8.40 -22.79 -53.21
C ALA A 148 -7.80 -21.56 -53.91
N HIS A 149 -7.72 -20.43 -53.18
CA HIS A 149 -7.29 -19.12 -53.68
C HIS A 149 -6.02 -18.60 -52.97
N PRO A 150 -4.87 -19.30 -53.07
CA PRO A 150 -3.63 -18.92 -52.39
C PRO A 150 -3.08 -17.56 -52.85
N GLU A 151 -3.46 -17.06 -54.02
CA GLU A 151 -3.09 -15.75 -54.55
C GLU A 151 -3.59 -14.56 -53.71
N PHE A 152 -4.59 -14.78 -52.85
CA PHE A 152 -5.09 -13.78 -51.89
C PHE A 152 -4.47 -13.89 -50.50
N VAL A 153 -3.53 -14.82 -50.28
CA VAL A 153 -2.89 -15.03 -48.96
C VAL A 153 -1.65 -14.14 -48.85
N ILE A 154 -1.74 -13.08 -48.04
CA ILE A 154 -0.61 -12.23 -47.65
C ILE A 154 -0.01 -12.76 -46.34
N ASN A 155 -0.85 -13.22 -45.42
CA ASN A 155 -0.48 -13.73 -44.11
C ASN A 155 -1.41 -14.88 -43.66
N PRO A 156 -1.06 -15.66 -42.61
CA PRO A 156 -1.85 -16.82 -42.19
C PRO A 156 -3.31 -16.55 -41.79
N ILE A 157 -3.67 -15.33 -41.38
CA ILE A 157 -5.05 -14.95 -41.03
C ILE A 157 -5.94 -15.03 -42.27
N ASP A 158 -5.41 -14.63 -43.43
CA ASP A 158 -6.16 -14.60 -44.70
C ASP A 158 -6.64 -16.00 -45.07
N GLN A 159 -5.87 -17.05 -44.76
CA GLN A 159 -6.29 -18.43 -45.00
C GLN A 159 -7.55 -18.81 -44.21
N PHE A 160 -7.70 -18.37 -42.95
CA PHE A 160 -8.91 -18.62 -42.17
C PHE A 160 -10.12 -17.86 -42.73
N VAL A 161 -9.91 -16.62 -43.18
CA VAL A 161 -10.98 -15.80 -43.80
C VAL A 161 -11.41 -16.39 -45.14
N LEU A 162 -10.46 -16.68 -46.02
CA LEU A 162 -10.69 -17.33 -47.32
C LEU A 162 -11.40 -18.68 -47.14
N LYS A 163 -11.00 -19.49 -46.16
CA LYS A 163 -11.67 -20.78 -45.91
C LYS A 163 -13.13 -20.61 -45.53
N ARG A 164 -13.48 -19.55 -44.80
CA ARG A 164 -14.88 -19.23 -44.51
C ARG A 164 -15.61 -18.71 -45.75
N LEU A 165 -15.00 -17.85 -46.55
CA LEU A 165 -15.60 -17.36 -47.81
C LEU A 165 -15.89 -18.51 -48.78
N GLU A 166 -14.95 -19.44 -48.97
CA GLU A 166 -15.11 -20.65 -49.78
C GLU A 166 -16.31 -21.49 -49.34
N HIS A 167 -16.44 -21.71 -48.02
CA HIS A 167 -17.55 -22.47 -47.44
C HIS A 167 -18.92 -21.81 -47.68
N GLU A 168 -18.97 -20.47 -47.67
CA GLU A 168 -20.17 -19.67 -47.95
C GLU A 168 -20.43 -19.48 -49.46
N GLY A 169 -19.56 -19.99 -50.33
CA GLY A 169 -19.61 -19.75 -51.79
C GLY A 169 -19.31 -18.30 -52.20
N LEU A 170 -18.65 -17.54 -51.32
CA LEU A 170 -18.26 -16.15 -51.53
C LEU A 170 -16.82 -16.06 -52.06
N GLN A 171 -16.54 -14.94 -52.73
CA GLN A 171 -15.24 -14.61 -53.31
C GLN A 171 -14.71 -13.30 -52.72
N PRO A 172 -13.38 -13.13 -52.57
CA PRO A 172 -12.81 -11.86 -52.12
C PRO A 172 -13.23 -10.69 -52.99
N SER A 173 -13.43 -9.52 -52.37
CA SER A 173 -13.64 -8.28 -53.11
C SER A 173 -12.32 -7.79 -53.72
N PRO A 174 -12.34 -7.15 -54.91
CA PRO A 174 -11.15 -6.53 -55.46
C PRO A 174 -10.62 -5.44 -54.52
N GLN A 175 -9.31 -5.23 -54.52
CA GLN A 175 -8.66 -4.17 -53.75
C GLN A 175 -9.25 -2.80 -54.11
N ALA A 176 -9.54 -1.98 -53.10
CA ALA A 176 -10.05 -0.63 -53.29
C ALA A 176 -9.00 0.27 -53.95
N ASP A 177 -9.44 1.32 -54.66
CA ASP A 177 -8.53 2.29 -55.24
C ASP A 177 -7.72 3.04 -54.17
N LYS A 178 -6.54 3.56 -54.55
CA LYS A 178 -5.63 4.26 -53.62
C LYS A 178 -6.32 5.39 -52.84
N THR A 179 -7.22 6.16 -53.44
CA THR A 179 -7.94 7.26 -52.79
C THR A 179 -8.86 6.74 -51.68
N THR A 180 -9.58 5.66 -51.96
CA THR A 180 -10.40 4.96 -50.97
C THR A 180 -9.54 4.34 -49.86
N LEU A 181 -8.40 3.74 -50.19
CA LEU A 181 -7.49 3.12 -49.23
C LEU A 181 -6.91 4.14 -48.24
N ILE A 182 -6.28 5.23 -48.71
CA ILE A 182 -5.70 6.23 -47.80
C ILE A 182 -6.77 6.92 -46.95
N ARG A 183 -7.97 7.16 -47.50
CA ARG A 183 -9.09 7.71 -46.74
C ARG A 183 -9.52 6.77 -45.60
N ARG A 184 -9.62 5.45 -45.85
CA ARG A 184 -9.92 4.45 -44.80
C ARG A 184 -8.81 4.40 -43.76
N LEU A 185 -7.58 4.12 -44.18
CA LEU A 185 -6.40 4.04 -43.30
C LEU A 185 -6.26 5.24 -42.35
N THR A 186 -6.39 6.46 -42.87
CA THR A 186 -6.18 7.67 -42.05
C THR A 186 -7.32 7.84 -41.02
N LEU A 187 -8.56 7.53 -41.39
CA LEU A 187 -9.70 7.58 -40.46
C LEU A 187 -9.64 6.46 -39.43
N ASP A 188 -9.30 5.24 -39.84
CA ASP A 188 -9.26 4.06 -38.97
C ASP A 188 -8.08 4.14 -37.98
N LEU A 189 -6.92 4.67 -38.40
CA LEU A 189 -5.73 4.78 -37.55
C LEU A 189 -5.63 6.12 -36.79
N THR A 190 -6.21 7.22 -37.28
CA THR A 190 -6.04 8.55 -36.63
C THR A 190 -7.33 9.33 -36.41
N GLY A 191 -8.49 8.80 -36.81
CA GLY A 191 -9.78 9.47 -36.69
C GLY A 191 -9.98 10.67 -37.63
N LEU A 192 -9.00 10.99 -38.48
CA LEU A 192 -8.99 12.18 -39.33
C LEU A 192 -8.94 11.80 -40.82
N PRO A 193 -9.47 12.64 -41.72
CA PRO A 193 -9.23 12.48 -43.15
C PRO A 193 -7.77 12.80 -43.51
N PRO A 194 -7.20 12.21 -44.58
CA PRO A 194 -5.90 12.63 -45.10
C PRO A 194 -5.97 14.04 -45.69
N THR A 195 -4.84 14.74 -45.64
CA THR A 195 -4.63 15.99 -46.39
C THR A 195 -4.50 15.73 -47.90
N PRO A 196 -4.81 16.71 -48.76
CA PRO A 196 -4.58 16.58 -50.21
C PRO A 196 -3.15 16.18 -50.56
N GLU A 197 -2.17 16.72 -49.86
CA GLU A 197 -0.74 16.44 -50.07
C GLU A 197 -0.37 14.98 -49.74
N GLU A 198 -0.97 14.40 -48.69
CA GLU A 198 -0.80 12.98 -48.36
C GLU A 198 -1.47 12.06 -49.40
N VAL A 199 -2.61 12.48 -49.97
CA VAL A 199 -3.29 11.76 -51.05
C VAL A 199 -2.43 11.77 -52.33
N ASP A 200 -1.97 12.95 -52.75
CA ASP A 200 -1.15 13.11 -53.95
C ASP A 200 0.17 12.34 -53.84
N ALA A 201 0.80 12.35 -52.65
CA ALA A 201 2.00 11.55 -52.38
C ALA A 201 1.74 10.04 -52.54
N PHE A 202 0.63 9.51 -52.01
CA PHE A 202 0.29 8.10 -52.16
C PHE A 202 -0.06 7.72 -53.60
N LEU A 203 -0.80 8.58 -54.31
CA LEU A 203 -1.14 8.36 -55.72
C LEU A 203 0.14 8.27 -56.57
N ALA A 204 1.13 9.13 -56.29
CA ALA A 204 2.42 9.14 -56.98
C ALA A 204 3.36 7.97 -56.60
N ASP A 205 3.28 7.43 -55.38
CA ASP A 205 4.14 6.32 -54.95
C ASP A 205 3.72 4.98 -55.58
N ASN A 206 4.46 4.52 -56.58
CA ASN A 206 4.25 3.25 -57.26
C ASN A 206 5.20 2.14 -56.81
N SER A 207 5.81 2.28 -55.62
CA SER A 207 6.61 1.22 -55.01
C SER A 207 5.74 0.06 -54.50
N GLU A 208 6.33 -1.13 -54.42
CA GLU A 208 5.69 -2.32 -53.85
C GLU A 208 5.34 -2.18 -52.35
N ARG A 209 5.89 -1.15 -51.67
CA ARG A 209 5.68 -0.85 -50.25
C ARG A 209 4.90 0.44 -49.98
N ALA A 210 4.23 0.99 -50.98
CA ALA A 210 3.51 2.26 -50.86
C ALA A 210 2.39 2.22 -49.79
N TYR A 211 1.75 1.05 -49.60
CA TYR A 211 0.71 0.84 -48.60
C TYR A 211 1.32 0.78 -47.17
N GLU A 212 2.33 -0.08 -46.98
CA GLU A 212 3.02 -0.30 -45.72
C GLU A 212 3.68 0.99 -45.21
N THR A 213 4.27 1.77 -46.13
CA THR A 213 4.91 3.05 -45.80
C THR A 213 3.90 4.05 -45.23
N ILE A 214 2.65 4.03 -45.67
CA ILE A 214 1.58 4.86 -45.11
C ILE A 214 1.07 4.30 -43.79
N VAL A 215 0.92 2.98 -43.66
CA VAL A 215 0.56 2.34 -42.39
C VAL A 215 1.60 2.67 -41.32
N GLU A 216 2.89 2.47 -41.60
CA GLU A 216 4.01 2.83 -40.71
C GLU A 216 3.99 4.32 -40.37
N ARG A 217 3.78 5.22 -41.34
CA ARG A 217 3.69 6.67 -41.11
C ARG A 217 2.50 7.07 -40.23
N LEU A 218 1.36 6.40 -40.37
CA LEU A 218 0.15 6.68 -39.59
C LEU A 218 0.27 6.14 -38.16
N LEU A 219 0.82 4.94 -37.98
CA LEU A 219 1.10 4.36 -36.65
C LEU A 219 2.14 5.17 -35.87
N ASN A 220 3.16 5.72 -36.55
CA ASN A 220 4.15 6.63 -35.94
C ASN A 220 3.64 8.07 -35.71
N SER A 221 2.38 8.38 -36.07
CA SER A 221 1.78 9.69 -35.82
C SER A 221 1.27 9.77 -34.37
N PRO A 222 1.53 10.84 -33.61
CA PRO A 222 0.97 11.01 -32.26
C PRO A 222 -0.57 10.87 -32.21
N ARG A 223 -1.23 11.19 -33.33
CA ARG A 223 -2.69 11.08 -33.52
C ARG A 223 -3.22 9.64 -33.50
N TYR A 224 -2.36 8.64 -33.69
CA TYR A 224 -2.72 7.24 -33.53
C TYR A 224 -3.06 6.96 -32.05
N GLY A 225 -2.15 7.30 -31.14
CA GLY A 225 -2.39 7.17 -29.71
C GLY A 225 -3.59 8.01 -29.24
N GLU A 226 -3.77 9.23 -29.75
CA GLU A 226 -4.96 10.06 -29.46
C GLU A 226 -6.27 9.36 -29.89
N HIS A 227 -6.30 8.76 -31.09
CA HIS A 227 -7.49 8.08 -31.60
C HIS A 227 -7.82 6.80 -30.83
N MET A 228 -6.80 5.98 -30.56
CA MET A 228 -6.93 4.71 -29.84
C MET A 228 -7.27 4.92 -28.36
N ALA A 229 -6.60 5.88 -27.70
CA ALA A 229 -6.79 6.16 -26.29
C ALA A 229 -8.22 6.55 -25.95
N ARG A 230 -8.94 7.26 -26.83
CA ARG A 230 -10.35 7.64 -26.60
C ARG A 230 -11.23 6.43 -26.23
N TYR A 231 -11.12 5.33 -26.97
CA TYR A 231 -11.87 4.10 -26.68
C TYR A 231 -11.46 3.46 -25.35
N TRP A 232 -10.18 3.51 -25.00
CA TRP A 232 -9.69 3.02 -23.71
C TRP A 232 -10.14 3.90 -22.54
N LEU A 233 -10.19 5.22 -22.73
CA LEU A 233 -10.59 6.19 -21.72
C LEU A 233 -12.08 6.07 -21.39
N ASP A 234 -12.93 5.82 -22.39
CA ASP A 234 -14.33 5.46 -22.20
C ASP A 234 -14.45 4.18 -21.33
N ALA A 235 -13.69 3.12 -21.66
CA ALA A 235 -13.67 1.86 -20.89
C ALA A 235 -13.12 2.03 -19.47
N ALA A 236 -12.11 2.88 -19.29
CA ALA A 236 -11.54 3.25 -18.01
C ALA A 236 -12.45 4.15 -17.16
N ARG A 237 -13.61 4.60 -17.68
CA ARG A 237 -14.51 5.59 -17.04
C ARG A 237 -13.82 6.94 -16.79
N TYR A 238 -12.86 7.32 -17.63
CA TYR A 238 -12.19 8.62 -17.51
C TYR A 238 -13.20 9.76 -17.63
N GLY A 239 -13.01 10.80 -16.83
CA GLY A 239 -13.79 12.02 -16.89
C GLY A 239 -13.08 13.16 -16.18
N ASP A 240 -13.13 14.35 -16.77
CA ASP A 240 -12.53 15.58 -16.23
C ASP A 240 -13.37 16.19 -15.08
N THR A 241 -14.45 15.54 -14.66
CA THR A 241 -15.31 15.91 -13.52
C THR A 241 -15.54 14.73 -12.56
N HIS A 242 -16.07 15.01 -11.37
CA HIS A 242 -16.34 13.98 -10.34
C HIS A 242 -17.54 13.07 -10.67
N GLY A 243 -18.52 13.53 -11.46
CA GLY A 243 -19.66 12.74 -11.95
C GLY A 243 -20.90 12.67 -11.04
N LEU A 244 -20.80 13.01 -9.75
CA LEU A 244 -21.95 13.07 -8.83
C LEU A 244 -22.17 14.46 -8.22
N HIS A 245 -23.42 14.70 -7.82
CA HIS A 245 -23.94 15.91 -7.18
C HIS A 245 -23.61 17.22 -7.90
N LEU A 246 -22.45 17.81 -7.63
CA LEU A 246 -22.05 19.11 -8.18
C LEU A 246 -21.29 19.01 -9.50
N ASP A 247 -20.80 17.81 -9.84
CA ASP A 247 -20.03 17.54 -11.07
C ASP A 247 -18.87 18.52 -11.32
N ASN A 248 -18.18 18.91 -10.24
CA ASN A 248 -17.03 19.80 -10.29
C ASN A 248 -15.84 19.16 -11.05
N GLU A 249 -14.92 20.01 -11.54
CA GLU A 249 -13.69 19.60 -12.22
C GLU A 249 -12.75 18.78 -11.31
N ARG A 250 -12.18 17.69 -11.86
CA ARG A 250 -11.08 16.92 -11.25
C ARG A 250 -9.93 16.76 -12.24
N SER A 251 -8.69 16.90 -11.76
CA SER A 251 -7.51 16.85 -12.62
C SER A 251 -6.86 15.44 -12.64
N LEU A 252 -7.30 14.59 -13.58
CA LEU A 252 -6.67 13.29 -13.88
C LEU A 252 -5.94 13.24 -15.24
N TRP A 253 -5.75 14.39 -15.91
CA TRP A 253 -5.11 14.49 -17.23
C TRP A 253 -3.78 13.72 -17.42
N PRO A 254 -2.89 13.51 -16.42
CA PRO A 254 -1.68 12.75 -16.63
C PRO A 254 -1.94 11.27 -16.97
N TYR A 255 -3.03 10.70 -16.45
CA TYR A 255 -3.44 9.34 -16.80
C TYR A 255 -3.91 9.25 -18.26
N ARG A 256 -4.70 10.24 -18.73
CA ARG A 256 -5.08 10.36 -20.14
C ARG A 256 -3.85 10.40 -21.05
N ASP A 257 -2.88 11.26 -20.72
CA ASP A 257 -1.66 11.42 -21.51
C ASP A 257 -0.77 10.16 -21.44
N TRP A 258 -0.75 9.46 -20.29
CA TRP A 258 -0.10 8.16 -20.18
C TRP A 258 -0.74 7.12 -21.11
N VAL A 259 -2.07 7.01 -21.18
CA VAL A 259 -2.77 6.08 -22.10
C VAL A 259 -2.41 6.39 -23.56
N ILE A 260 -2.44 7.67 -23.96
CA ILE A 260 -2.04 8.11 -25.32
C ILE A 260 -0.60 7.69 -25.62
N ASN A 261 0.32 7.89 -24.69
CA ASN A 261 1.73 7.53 -24.85
C ASN A 261 1.95 6.02 -24.85
N SER A 262 1.18 5.23 -24.10
CA SER A 262 1.24 3.77 -24.11
C SER A 262 0.86 3.18 -25.48
N PHE A 263 -0.15 3.74 -26.17
CA PHE A 263 -0.45 3.37 -27.55
C PHE A 263 0.64 3.81 -28.53
N ASN A 264 1.10 5.07 -28.45
CA ASN A 264 2.14 5.59 -29.35
C ASN A 264 3.51 4.90 -29.19
N SER A 265 3.81 4.36 -28.00
CA SER A 265 5.03 3.58 -27.73
C SER A 265 4.86 2.08 -27.96
N ASN A 266 3.65 1.62 -28.33
CA ASN A 266 3.29 0.21 -28.47
C ASN A 266 3.65 -0.62 -27.23
N LEU A 267 3.27 -0.11 -26.04
CA LEU A 267 3.52 -0.79 -24.76
C LEU A 267 2.86 -2.18 -24.77
N PRO A 268 3.59 -3.26 -24.44
CA PRO A 268 3.02 -4.61 -24.36
C PRO A 268 1.79 -4.68 -23.45
N PHE A 269 0.75 -5.37 -23.90
CA PHE A 269 -0.56 -5.38 -23.24
C PHE A 269 -0.53 -5.95 -21.81
N ASP A 270 0.37 -6.90 -21.54
CA ASP A 270 0.64 -7.43 -20.21
C ASP A 270 1.21 -6.35 -19.28
N GLN A 271 2.21 -5.57 -19.72
CA GLN A 271 2.76 -4.46 -18.95
C GLN A 271 1.75 -3.32 -18.78
N PHE A 272 1.02 -2.97 -19.84
CA PHE A 272 -0.07 -1.98 -19.82
C PHE A 272 -1.17 -2.35 -18.80
N THR A 273 -1.46 -3.65 -18.66
CA THR A 273 -2.38 -4.18 -17.64
C THR A 273 -1.77 -4.06 -16.24
N ILE A 274 -0.53 -4.50 -16.04
CA ILE A 274 0.16 -4.47 -14.73
C ILE A 274 0.27 -3.05 -14.18
N ASP A 275 0.72 -2.10 -15.01
CA ASP A 275 0.93 -0.71 -14.60
C ASP A 275 -0.38 -0.03 -14.16
N GLN A 276 -1.49 -0.34 -14.82
CA GLN A 276 -2.82 0.20 -14.46
C GLN A 276 -3.45 -0.47 -13.25
N MET A 277 -3.30 -1.79 -13.11
CA MET A 277 -3.96 -2.55 -12.06
C MET A 277 -3.22 -2.50 -10.73
N ALA A 278 -1.88 -2.43 -10.74
CA ALA A 278 -1.03 -2.56 -9.55
C ALA A 278 0.32 -1.81 -9.66
N GLY A 279 0.43 -0.79 -10.52
CA GLY A 279 1.67 -0.07 -10.77
C GLY A 279 2.28 0.57 -9.52
N ASP A 280 1.45 1.11 -8.62
CA ASP A 280 1.88 1.68 -7.33
C ASP A 280 2.39 0.64 -6.31
N LEU A 281 1.98 -0.62 -6.47
CA LEU A 281 2.33 -1.73 -5.58
C LEU A 281 3.61 -2.45 -6.01
N LEU A 282 4.17 -2.11 -7.18
CA LEU A 282 5.44 -2.63 -7.66
C LEU A 282 6.62 -2.26 -6.71
N PRO A 283 7.73 -3.03 -6.73
CA PRO A 283 8.95 -2.64 -6.03
C PRO A 283 9.57 -1.40 -6.68
N ASN A 284 9.65 -0.29 -5.93
CA ASN A 284 10.18 1.00 -6.40
C ASN A 284 9.51 1.50 -7.71
N PRO A 285 8.20 1.78 -7.68
CA PRO A 285 7.43 2.07 -8.89
C PRO A 285 7.91 3.36 -9.56
N THR A 286 7.90 3.40 -10.89
CA THR A 286 8.22 4.62 -11.64
C THR A 286 7.11 5.66 -11.50
N ARG A 287 7.39 6.90 -11.90
CA ARG A 287 6.39 7.97 -11.91
C ARG A 287 5.23 7.62 -12.85
N GLU A 288 5.55 7.01 -13.98
CA GLU A 288 4.63 6.59 -15.03
C GLU A 288 3.72 5.47 -14.51
N GLN A 289 4.25 4.53 -13.73
CA GLN A 289 3.48 3.44 -13.10
C GLN A 289 2.51 3.96 -12.02
N LEU A 290 2.96 4.95 -11.22
CA LEU A 290 2.08 5.65 -10.27
C LEU A 290 0.95 6.42 -10.98
N VAL A 291 1.21 6.97 -12.17
CA VAL A 291 0.20 7.65 -13.00
C VAL A 291 -0.75 6.63 -13.65
N ALA A 292 -0.24 5.51 -14.17
CA ALA A 292 -1.01 4.44 -14.79
C ALA A 292 -2.07 3.84 -13.85
N THR A 293 -1.72 3.69 -12.56
CA THR A 293 -2.65 3.23 -11.51
C THR A 293 -3.88 4.17 -11.35
N GLY A 294 -3.84 5.37 -11.95
CA GLY A 294 -5.00 6.25 -12.14
C GLY A 294 -6.22 5.58 -12.77
N PHE A 295 -6.08 4.46 -13.51
CA PHE A 295 -7.19 3.61 -13.95
C PHE A 295 -8.16 3.27 -12.80
N ASN A 296 -7.62 2.86 -11.65
CA ASN A 296 -8.42 2.52 -10.46
C ASN A 296 -9.12 3.73 -9.84
N ARG A 297 -8.70 4.97 -10.15
CA ARG A 297 -9.28 6.23 -9.63
C ARG A 297 -10.14 6.96 -10.64
N CYS A 298 -10.33 6.40 -11.83
CA CYS A 298 -11.24 6.97 -12.83
C CYS A 298 -12.72 6.76 -12.47
N ASN A 299 -13.04 5.88 -11.51
CA ASN A 299 -14.39 5.73 -10.99
C ASN A 299 -15.03 7.08 -10.59
N ILE A 300 -16.35 7.14 -10.67
CA ILE A 300 -17.14 8.31 -10.26
C ILE A 300 -17.04 8.49 -8.73
N THR A 301 -16.93 9.74 -8.27
CA THR A 301 -16.74 10.10 -6.84
C THR A 301 -17.70 11.22 -6.42
N THR A 302 -17.84 11.48 -5.11
CA THR A 302 -18.73 12.54 -4.59
C THR A 302 -18.16 13.28 -3.38
N GLY A 303 -18.60 14.54 -3.25
CA GLY A 303 -18.45 15.37 -2.06
C GLY A 303 -19.80 15.80 -1.46
N GLU A 304 -20.87 15.03 -1.68
CA GLU A 304 -22.23 15.31 -1.20
C GLU A 304 -22.41 15.24 0.33
N GLY A 305 -22.83 16.36 0.93
CA GLY A 305 -23.20 16.39 2.34
C GLY A 305 -24.40 15.48 2.64
N GLY A 306 -24.18 14.45 3.46
CA GLY A 306 -25.20 13.46 3.83
C GLY A 306 -24.97 12.06 3.24
N SER A 307 -24.00 11.88 2.35
CA SER A 307 -23.56 10.55 1.92
C SER A 307 -22.99 9.73 3.09
N ILE A 308 -23.12 8.41 3.00
CA ILE A 308 -22.57 7.46 3.97
C ILE A 308 -21.22 6.97 3.45
N ASP A 309 -20.14 7.37 4.12
CA ASP A 309 -18.75 6.97 3.85
C ASP A 309 -18.59 5.49 3.47
N GLU A 310 -19.21 4.59 4.25
CA GLU A 310 -19.06 3.15 4.06
C GLU A 310 -19.81 2.63 2.83
N GLU A 311 -20.95 3.24 2.49
CA GLU A 311 -21.67 2.92 1.25
C GLU A 311 -20.83 3.28 0.02
N LEU A 312 -20.12 4.42 0.07
CA LEU A 312 -19.23 4.86 -1.00
C LEU A 312 -18.02 3.95 -1.17
N ARG A 313 -17.36 3.53 -0.08
CA ARG A 313 -16.26 2.54 -0.13
C ARG A 313 -16.69 1.25 -0.81
N VAL A 314 -17.87 0.73 -0.44
CA VAL A 314 -18.46 -0.47 -1.06
C VAL A 314 -18.74 -0.25 -2.55
N ARG A 315 -19.37 0.87 -2.92
CA ARG A 315 -19.66 1.22 -4.32
C ARG A 315 -18.39 1.33 -5.17
N TYR A 316 -17.32 1.95 -4.67
CA TYR A 316 -16.07 2.11 -5.42
C TYR A 316 -15.32 0.79 -5.60
N ALA A 317 -15.31 -0.07 -4.58
CA ALA A 317 -14.73 -1.41 -4.71
C ALA A 317 -15.55 -2.31 -5.65
N VAL A 318 -16.89 -2.19 -5.66
CA VAL A 318 -17.76 -2.85 -6.66
C VAL A 318 -17.47 -2.36 -8.08
N ASP A 319 -17.45 -1.05 -8.33
CA ASP A 319 -17.13 -0.45 -9.64
C ASP A 319 -15.81 -0.99 -10.22
N ARG A 320 -14.78 -1.12 -9.38
CA ARG A 320 -13.46 -1.64 -9.79
C ARG A 320 -13.49 -3.12 -10.18
N VAL A 321 -14.26 -3.96 -9.47
CA VAL A 321 -14.42 -5.38 -9.85
C VAL A 321 -15.25 -5.53 -11.11
N GLU A 322 -16.36 -4.79 -11.23
CA GLU A 322 -17.20 -4.79 -12.44
C GLU A 322 -16.41 -4.33 -13.67
N THR A 323 -15.58 -3.31 -13.49
CA THR A 323 -14.66 -2.79 -14.51
C THR A 323 -13.60 -3.80 -14.90
N LEU A 324 -12.92 -4.42 -13.93
CA LEU A 324 -11.91 -5.45 -14.20
C LEU A 324 -12.52 -6.59 -15.04
N GLY A 325 -13.70 -7.08 -14.63
CA GLY A 325 -14.45 -8.08 -15.37
C GLY A 325 -14.79 -7.63 -16.79
N THR A 326 -15.37 -6.44 -16.94
CA THR A 326 -15.87 -5.97 -18.23
C THR A 326 -14.74 -5.61 -19.21
N VAL A 327 -13.69 -4.92 -18.73
CA VAL A 327 -12.63 -4.36 -19.58
C VAL A 327 -11.54 -5.37 -19.92
N TYR A 328 -11.09 -6.17 -18.95
CA TYR A 328 -9.97 -7.10 -19.14
C TYR A 328 -10.40 -8.55 -19.37
N PHE A 329 -11.46 -9.01 -18.70
CA PHE A 329 -11.93 -10.40 -18.86
C PHE A 329 -13.05 -10.54 -19.90
N GLY A 330 -13.68 -9.44 -20.33
CA GLY A 330 -14.83 -9.46 -21.24
C GLY A 330 -16.11 -10.05 -20.64
N VAL A 331 -16.25 -10.06 -19.31
CA VAL A 331 -17.39 -10.68 -18.59
C VAL A 331 -18.11 -9.70 -17.65
N THR A 332 -19.43 -9.74 -17.63
CA THR A 332 -20.28 -8.79 -16.90
C THR A 332 -20.46 -9.16 -15.43
N LEU A 333 -19.42 -8.98 -14.61
CA LEU A 333 -19.46 -9.37 -13.19
C LEU A 333 -20.48 -8.62 -12.32
N GLY A 334 -21.16 -7.57 -12.77
CA GLY A 334 -22.09 -6.80 -11.93
C GLY A 334 -23.25 -7.58 -11.32
N CYS A 335 -23.71 -8.67 -11.94
CA CYS A 335 -24.70 -9.55 -11.31
C CYS A 335 -24.15 -10.26 -10.06
N THR A 336 -22.83 -10.50 -9.99
CA THR A 336 -22.21 -11.27 -8.90
C THR A 336 -22.05 -10.52 -7.58
N VAL A 337 -22.40 -9.23 -7.55
CA VAL A 337 -22.63 -8.48 -6.30
C VAL A 337 -23.70 -9.17 -5.43
N CYS A 338 -24.78 -9.68 -6.03
CA CYS A 338 -26.00 -10.12 -5.33
C CYS A 338 -26.28 -11.63 -5.35
N HIS A 339 -25.78 -12.36 -6.35
CA HIS A 339 -25.99 -13.80 -6.54
C HIS A 339 -24.97 -14.37 -7.54
N ASP A 340 -24.77 -15.69 -7.62
CA ASP A 340 -23.88 -16.28 -8.64
C ASP A 340 -24.29 -15.87 -10.08
N HIS A 341 -23.32 -15.73 -10.99
CA HIS A 341 -23.59 -15.20 -12.33
C HIS A 341 -24.58 -16.09 -13.06
N LYS A 342 -25.53 -15.48 -13.75
CA LYS A 342 -26.67 -16.22 -14.33
C LYS A 342 -26.29 -17.08 -15.54
N TYR A 343 -25.21 -16.71 -16.24
CA TYR A 343 -24.84 -17.26 -17.55
C TYR A 343 -23.37 -17.71 -17.65
N ASP A 344 -22.56 -17.47 -16.62
CA ASP A 344 -21.11 -17.70 -16.64
C ASP A 344 -20.65 -18.36 -15.32
N PRO A 345 -19.50 -19.05 -15.30
CA PRO A 345 -19.05 -19.83 -14.15
C PRO A 345 -18.42 -18.98 -13.03
N PHE A 346 -19.02 -17.84 -12.67
CA PHE A 346 -18.54 -16.95 -11.59
C PHE A 346 -19.51 -16.93 -10.41
N THR A 347 -19.03 -17.25 -9.22
CA THR A 347 -19.80 -17.17 -7.99
C THR A 347 -19.76 -15.77 -7.36
N GLN A 348 -20.76 -15.45 -6.55
CA GLN A 348 -20.73 -14.28 -5.67
C GLN A 348 -19.52 -14.32 -4.73
N LYS A 349 -19.08 -15.52 -4.31
CA LYS A 349 -17.89 -15.69 -3.47
C LYS A 349 -16.63 -15.20 -4.18
N GLU A 350 -16.45 -15.53 -5.45
CA GLU A 350 -15.29 -15.09 -6.24
C GLU A 350 -15.33 -13.58 -6.51
N PHE A 351 -16.51 -13.00 -6.71
CA PHE A 351 -16.67 -11.55 -6.76
C PHE A 351 -16.16 -10.87 -5.49
N TYR A 352 -16.57 -11.35 -4.30
CA TYR A 352 -16.09 -10.78 -3.04
C TYR A 352 -14.61 -11.10 -2.72
N GLN A 353 -14.03 -12.12 -3.36
CA GLN A 353 -12.57 -12.34 -3.34
C GLN A 353 -11.83 -11.30 -4.19
N LEU A 354 -12.35 -10.92 -5.36
CA LEU A 354 -11.80 -9.83 -6.18
C LEU A 354 -12.00 -8.46 -5.49
N TYR A 355 -13.17 -8.23 -4.91
CA TYR A 355 -13.50 -7.03 -4.12
C TYR A 355 -12.48 -6.75 -3.01
N ALA A 356 -11.98 -7.80 -2.34
CA ALA A 356 -11.03 -7.67 -1.25
C ALA A 356 -9.71 -6.99 -1.64
N PHE A 357 -9.29 -7.07 -2.91
CA PHE A 357 -8.11 -6.36 -3.40
C PHE A 357 -8.36 -4.85 -3.54
N PHE A 358 -9.55 -4.44 -4.00
CA PHE A 358 -9.90 -3.03 -4.22
C PHE A 358 -10.40 -2.31 -2.97
N ASN A 359 -10.98 -3.05 -2.01
CA ASN A 359 -11.41 -2.52 -0.71
C ASN A 359 -10.24 -2.18 0.24
N ALA A 360 -8.99 -2.35 -0.21
CA ALA A 360 -7.78 -1.93 0.50
C ALA A 360 -7.26 -0.54 0.06
N ALA A 361 -7.96 0.15 -0.84
CA ALA A 361 -7.54 1.45 -1.36
C ALA A 361 -7.45 2.52 -0.25
N ALA A 362 -6.35 3.28 -0.23
CA ALA A 362 -6.04 4.28 0.81
C ALA A 362 -6.72 5.66 0.62
N GLU A 363 -7.75 5.74 -0.23
CA GLU A 363 -8.46 6.98 -0.52
C GLU A 363 -9.57 7.29 0.50
N SER A 364 -9.96 8.56 0.56
CA SER A 364 -11.16 8.98 1.29
C SER A 364 -12.41 8.53 0.54
N ALA A 365 -13.47 8.17 1.26
CA ALA A 365 -14.78 7.91 0.68
C ALA A 365 -15.38 9.16 0.00
N MET A 366 -15.04 10.33 0.54
CA MET A 366 -15.48 11.64 0.05
C MET A 366 -14.29 12.39 -0.54
N ASP A 367 -14.45 12.93 -1.75
CA ASP A 367 -13.41 13.73 -2.44
C ASP A 367 -13.39 15.21 -2.02
N GLY A 368 -14.44 15.68 -1.33
CA GLY A 368 -14.62 17.08 -0.93
C GLY A 368 -14.90 18.04 -2.10
N ASN A 369 -15.22 17.52 -3.28
CA ASN A 369 -15.26 18.22 -4.58
C ASN A 369 -13.95 18.96 -4.89
N ALA A 370 -12.80 18.39 -4.48
CA ALA A 370 -11.49 19.00 -4.66
C ALA A 370 -10.86 18.59 -6.00
N LEU A 371 -10.29 19.57 -6.72
CA LEU A 371 -9.60 19.38 -8.01
C LEU A 371 -8.50 18.30 -7.99
N LEU A 372 -7.84 18.13 -6.84
CA LEU A 372 -6.72 17.19 -6.62
C LEU A 372 -6.97 16.37 -5.33
N PRO A 373 -7.92 15.43 -5.33
CA PRO A 373 -8.28 14.68 -4.13
C PRO A 373 -7.19 13.67 -3.78
N PRO A 374 -6.70 13.62 -2.53
CA PRO A 374 -5.62 12.72 -2.13
C PRO A 374 -6.05 11.23 -2.20
N PRO A 375 -5.11 10.29 -2.40
CA PRO A 375 -3.68 10.48 -2.60
C PRO A 375 -3.34 11.16 -3.94
N LEU A 376 -2.19 11.82 -4.04
CA LEU A 376 -1.74 12.50 -5.26
C LEU A 376 -0.26 12.23 -5.53
N VAL A 377 0.11 12.21 -6.82
CA VAL A 377 1.49 12.16 -7.29
C VAL A 377 1.91 13.55 -7.74
N LYS A 378 3.12 13.99 -7.36
CA LYS A 378 3.71 15.23 -7.87
C LYS A 378 4.42 14.95 -9.20
N LEU A 379 4.07 15.71 -10.23
CA LEU A 379 4.60 15.56 -11.58
C LEU A 379 5.35 16.83 -12.02
N PRO A 380 6.53 17.13 -11.41
CA PRO A 380 7.34 18.27 -11.84
C PRO A 380 7.93 18.02 -13.23
N ASP A 381 7.89 19.03 -14.08
CA ASP A 381 8.62 19.05 -15.36
C ASP A 381 10.15 18.97 -15.14
N ASP A 382 10.95 18.88 -16.20
CA ASP A 382 12.42 18.75 -16.09
C ASP A 382 13.09 19.95 -15.43
N SER A 383 12.59 21.16 -15.69
CA SER A 383 13.10 22.42 -15.11
C SER A 383 12.76 22.48 -13.61
N GLN A 384 11.54 22.13 -13.23
CA GLN A 384 11.12 21.99 -11.84
C GLN A 384 11.89 20.88 -11.12
N SER A 385 12.11 19.73 -11.78
CA SER A 385 12.87 18.60 -11.24
C SER A 385 14.34 18.96 -11.02
N GLN A 386 14.95 19.72 -11.92
CA GLN A 386 16.31 20.24 -11.71
C GLN A 386 16.34 21.27 -10.58
N LYS A 387 15.37 22.19 -10.54
CA LYS A 387 15.27 23.20 -9.47
C LYS A 387 15.08 22.57 -8.08
N LEU A 388 14.35 21.45 -7.97
CA LEU A 388 14.22 20.68 -6.74
C LEU A 388 15.59 20.10 -6.32
N LYS A 389 16.31 19.43 -7.22
CA LYS A 389 17.67 18.93 -6.94
C LYS A 389 18.64 20.04 -6.51
N ASP A 390 18.57 21.20 -7.15
CA ASP A 390 19.39 22.37 -6.80
C ASP A 390 19.05 22.95 -5.42
N LEU A 391 17.79 22.84 -4.99
CA LEU A 391 17.33 23.24 -3.65
C LEU A 391 17.76 22.21 -2.60
N ASP A 392 17.59 20.91 -2.86
CA ASP A 392 18.02 19.83 -1.97
C ASP A 392 19.54 19.90 -1.70
N ALA A 393 20.34 20.15 -2.75
CA ALA A 393 21.79 20.34 -2.62
C ALA A 393 22.15 21.59 -1.79
N LYS A 394 21.35 22.67 -1.87
CA LYS A 394 21.54 23.87 -1.03
C LYS A 394 21.15 23.60 0.42
N ILE A 395 20.05 22.89 0.66
CA ILE A 395 19.60 22.50 2.00
C ILE A 395 20.69 21.65 2.67
N ALA A 396 21.15 20.57 2.02
CA ALA A 396 22.22 19.73 2.57
C ALA A 396 23.52 20.52 2.85
N SER A 397 23.88 21.50 2.00
CA SER A 397 25.03 22.38 2.25
C SER A 397 24.82 23.34 3.43
N LEU A 398 23.59 23.83 3.64
CA LEU A 398 23.25 24.68 4.78
C LEU A 398 23.21 23.88 6.09
N GLU A 399 22.59 22.69 6.08
CA GLU A 399 22.58 21.77 7.22
C GLU A 399 24.00 21.38 7.65
N THR A 400 24.90 21.09 6.69
CA THR A 400 26.32 20.83 6.97
C THR A 400 26.98 22.02 7.68
N LYS A 401 26.81 23.24 7.16
CA LYS A 401 27.38 24.47 7.75
C LYS A 401 26.80 24.79 9.12
N ILE A 402 25.51 24.52 9.33
CA ILE A 402 24.86 24.66 10.64
C ILE A 402 25.48 23.66 11.62
N GLY A 403 25.71 22.42 11.20
CA GLY A 403 26.42 21.42 12.01
C GLY A 403 27.85 21.84 12.37
N GLU A 404 28.61 22.38 11.41
CA GLU A 404 29.97 22.89 11.62
C GLU A 404 30.00 24.08 12.60
N GLU A 405 29.12 25.07 12.43
CA GLU A 405 29.03 26.23 13.35
C GLU A 405 28.57 25.81 14.75
N LEU A 406 27.60 24.90 14.87
CA LEU A 406 27.15 24.37 16.16
C LEU A 406 28.24 23.55 16.86
N ALA A 407 29.05 22.79 16.14
CA ALA A 407 30.18 22.03 16.70
C ALA A 407 31.29 22.95 17.25
N ASN A 408 31.45 24.14 16.67
CA ASN A 408 32.38 25.17 17.16
C ASN A 408 31.79 26.00 18.32
N TYR A 409 30.49 25.93 18.57
CA TYR A 409 29.80 26.70 19.60
C TYR A 409 29.78 25.98 20.96
N VAL A 410 30.86 26.15 21.74
CA VAL A 410 30.89 25.70 23.14
C VAL A 410 30.03 26.65 23.99
N TYR A 411 28.75 26.31 24.18
CA TYR A 411 27.91 26.97 25.18
C TYR A 411 28.44 26.67 26.58
N GLN A 412 29.02 27.68 27.23
CA GLN A 412 29.23 27.66 28.68
C GLN A 412 28.06 28.35 29.36
N GLU A 413 27.37 27.59 30.20
CA GLU A 413 26.33 28.10 31.10
C GLU A 413 26.97 29.09 32.09
N PRO A 414 26.44 30.31 32.26
CA PRO A 414 27.00 31.27 33.22
C PRO A 414 27.01 30.67 34.63
N THR A 415 28.15 30.70 35.31
CA THR A 415 28.27 30.12 36.66
C THR A 415 27.52 30.99 37.67
N LEU A 416 26.25 30.66 37.91
CA LEU A 416 25.38 31.35 38.85
C LEU A 416 25.72 30.88 40.27
N THR A 417 26.48 31.69 41.01
CA THR A 417 26.83 31.42 42.41
C THR A 417 25.58 31.30 43.28
N GLU A 418 25.46 30.15 43.96
CA GLU A 418 24.62 29.86 45.14
C GLU A 418 23.39 30.75 45.36
N ALA A 419 22.33 30.50 44.59
CA ALA A 419 20.98 30.99 44.89
C ALA A 419 20.06 29.81 45.20
N THR A 420 19.37 29.88 46.33
CA THR A 420 18.39 28.88 46.78
C THR A 420 17.21 28.78 45.82
N TRP A 421 16.87 27.57 45.38
CA TRP A 421 15.69 27.28 44.57
C TRP A 421 14.40 27.54 45.39
N THR A 422 13.70 28.63 45.10
CA THR A 422 12.45 29.01 45.78
C THR A 422 11.24 28.40 45.09
N GLY A 423 10.84 27.21 45.53
CA GLY A 423 9.64 26.52 45.07
C GLY A 423 9.29 25.35 45.98
N GLU A 424 8.03 24.91 45.95
CA GLU A 424 7.60 23.70 46.68
C GLU A 424 8.33 22.45 46.14
N PRO A 425 8.93 21.61 46.99
CA PRO A 425 9.60 20.39 46.53
C PRO A 425 8.65 19.45 45.82
N LYS A 426 9.03 18.99 44.62
CA LYS A 426 8.29 18.00 43.82
C LYS A 426 9.07 16.70 43.73
N GLU A 427 8.36 15.59 43.61
CA GLU A 427 8.99 14.28 43.36
C GLU A 427 9.41 14.16 41.89
N TYR A 428 10.70 13.98 41.67
CA TYR A 428 11.24 13.53 40.39
C TYR A 428 11.58 12.05 40.50
N VAL A 429 10.79 11.22 39.81
CA VAL A 429 11.01 9.78 39.72
C VAL A 429 12.04 9.50 38.62
N TRP A 430 13.04 8.69 38.95
CA TRP A 430 14.19 8.39 38.11
C TRP A 430 14.24 6.91 37.68
N VAL A 431 13.73 5.99 38.51
CA VAL A 431 13.55 4.57 38.16
C VAL A 431 12.14 4.14 38.53
N ASP A 432 11.35 3.82 37.52
CA ASP A 432 9.96 3.34 37.57
C ASP A 432 9.68 2.65 36.22
N ASP A 433 9.10 1.45 36.23
CA ASP A 433 8.94 0.48 35.12
C ASP A 433 10.21 0.03 34.34
N ALA A 434 11.27 0.85 34.31
CA ALA A 434 12.53 0.64 33.60
C ALA A 434 13.67 1.50 34.21
N ILE A 435 14.90 1.27 33.74
CA ILE A 435 16.05 2.16 33.99
C ILE A 435 16.05 3.38 33.04
N PRO A 436 16.68 4.52 33.42
CA PRO A 436 16.81 5.70 32.56
C PRO A 436 17.43 5.40 31.20
N GLU A 437 16.85 5.96 30.14
CA GLU A 437 17.38 5.83 28.78
C GLU A 437 18.84 6.35 28.70
N GLY A 438 19.69 5.56 28.04
CA GLY A 438 21.13 5.85 27.89
C GLY A 438 22.02 5.44 29.07
N GLY A 439 21.47 5.02 30.20
CA GLY A 439 22.25 4.49 31.33
C GLY A 439 22.91 3.14 31.01
N LYS A 440 24.19 2.97 31.36
CA LYS A 440 24.90 1.68 31.23
C LYS A 440 24.61 0.80 32.43
N THR A 441 23.94 -0.33 32.20
CA THR A 441 23.55 -1.31 33.22
C THR A 441 24.59 -2.42 33.42
N ASP A 442 24.77 -2.87 34.66
CA ASP A 442 25.55 -4.06 35.01
C ASP A 442 25.08 -4.64 36.38
N GLY A 443 25.62 -5.80 36.76
CA GLY A 443 25.47 -6.41 38.08
C GLY A 443 25.30 -7.93 38.07
N SER A 444 24.79 -8.50 39.16
CA SER A 444 24.83 -9.95 39.44
C SER A 444 23.86 -10.83 38.62
N GLY A 445 23.32 -10.34 37.51
CA GLY A 445 22.36 -11.06 36.64
C GLY A 445 21.63 -10.13 35.66
N PRO A 446 20.62 -10.63 34.91
CA PRO A 446 19.76 -9.80 34.06
C PRO A 446 18.79 -8.96 34.91
N TRP A 447 18.52 -7.71 34.51
CA TRP A 447 17.54 -6.84 35.18
C TRP A 447 16.12 -7.39 35.03
N GLU A 448 15.46 -7.69 36.16
CA GLU A 448 14.11 -8.27 36.20
C GLU A 448 13.09 -7.25 36.69
N PHE A 449 12.36 -6.64 35.75
CA PHE A 449 11.17 -5.84 36.02
C PHE A 449 9.93 -6.73 35.89
N VAL A 450 9.20 -6.92 36.99
CA VAL A 450 8.11 -7.89 37.13
C VAL A 450 6.77 -7.19 37.40
N ALA A 451 5.67 -7.76 36.88
CA ALA A 451 4.36 -7.11 36.87
C ALA A 451 3.36 -7.72 37.86
N ALA A 452 2.32 -6.95 38.19
CA ALA A 452 1.12 -7.43 38.86
C ALA A 452 0.29 -8.35 37.93
N PRO A 453 -0.52 -9.30 38.47
CA PRO A 453 -0.79 -9.54 39.89
C PRO A 453 0.22 -10.47 40.59
N ASP A 454 1.09 -11.15 39.84
CA ASP A 454 1.97 -12.19 40.37
C ASP A 454 3.08 -11.65 41.28
N HIS A 455 3.43 -10.37 41.13
CA HIS A 455 4.40 -9.65 41.94
C HIS A 455 3.84 -8.31 42.45
N PRO A 456 4.30 -7.81 43.62
CA PRO A 456 3.90 -6.51 44.11
C PRO A 456 4.44 -5.39 43.21
N VAL A 457 3.59 -4.43 42.90
CA VAL A 457 3.90 -3.20 42.16
C VAL A 457 3.25 -2.03 42.94
N LEU A 458 3.93 -0.91 43.06
CA LEU A 458 3.46 0.30 43.74
C LEU A 458 3.01 1.37 42.74
N ALA A 459 3.84 1.61 41.73
CA ALA A 459 3.64 2.61 40.67
C ALA A 459 3.78 1.96 39.29
N GLY A 460 3.36 2.65 38.23
CA GLY A 460 3.49 2.15 36.87
C GLY A 460 2.80 0.78 36.64
N THR A 461 3.56 -0.14 36.05
CA THR A 461 3.15 -1.49 35.64
C THR A 461 4.08 -2.60 36.15
N LYS A 462 5.28 -2.28 36.64
CA LYS A 462 6.32 -3.22 37.05
C LYS A 462 7.22 -2.68 38.18
N SER A 463 7.62 -3.58 39.07
CA SER A 463 8.67 -3.32 40.07
C SER A 463 9.96 -4.10 39.74
N LEU A 464 11.09 -3.62 40.24
CA LEU A 464 12.39 -4.30 40.14
C LEU A 464 12.52 -5.36 41.24
N LEU A 465 12.25 -6.63 40.90
CA LEU A 465 12.55 -7.77 41.79
C LEU A 465 14.06 -7.94 41.89
N ARG A 466 14.62 -8.07 43.10
CA ARG A 466 15.98 -8.53 43.39
C ARG A 466 15.95 -9.76 44.30
N LYS A 467 16.69 -10.81 43.94
CA LYS A 467 16.76 -12.07 44.68
C LYS A 467 18.14 -12.72 44.52
N GLY A 468 18.66 -13.32 45.58
CA GLY A 468 19.91 -14.10 45.51
C GLY A 468 20.45 -14.49 46.88
N ASP A 469 21.44 -15.39 46.89
CA ASP A 469 22.19 -15.77 48.09
C ASP A 469 23.48 -14.94 48.21
N GLY A 470 23.80 -14.47 49.41
CA GLY A 470 24.93 -13.56 49.62
C GLY A 470 24.70 -12.17 49.01
N VAL A 471 25.77 -11.47 48.64
CA VAL A 471 25.68 -10.11 48.07
C VAL A 471 25.18 -10.16 46.63
N HIS A 472 24.03 -9.53 46.37
CA HIS A 472 23.49 -9.33 45.02
C HIS A 472 23.30 -7.83 44.76
N GLN A 473 23.75 -7.35 43.60
CA GLN A 473 23.67 -5.93 43.20
C GLN A 473 23.20 -5.81 41.75
N HIS A 474 22.37 -4.82 41.45
CA HIS A 474 22.21 -4.26 40.11
C HIS A 474 22.43 -2.77 40.12
N PHE A 475 23.12 -2.25 39.12
CA PHE A 475 23.40 -0.82 39.02
C PHE A 475 23.38 -0.31 37.59
N PHE A 476 23.12 0.98 37.44
CA PHE A 476 23.38 1.71 36.20
C PHE A 476 24.29 2.90 36.50
N LEU A 477 25.07 3.32 35.50
CA LEU A 477 25.98 4.47 35.57
C LEU A 477 26.06 5.18 34.23
N GLN A 478 26.65 6.39 34.21
CA GLN A 478 26.76 7.23 33.00
C GLN A 478 25.39 7.53 32.36
N SER A 479 24.32 7.59 33.15
CA SER A 479 23.02 8.06 32.68
C SER A 479 23.14 9.52 32.21
N PRO A 480 22.70 9.86 30.98
CA PRO A 480 22.62 11.26 30.54
C PRO A 480 21.55 12.03 31.34
N ASN A 481 20.55 11.32 31.85
CA ASN A 481 19.54 11.84 32.76
C ASN A 481 20.08 11.78 34.19
N THR A 482 20.73 12.85 34.67
CA THR A 482 21.29 12.94 36.03
C THR A 482 20.30 13.52 37.04
N ILE A 483 20.27 12.99 38.26
CA ILE A 483 19.67 13.70 39.41
C ILE A 483 20.60 14.83 39.86
N ARG A 484 20.04 16.00 40.17
CA ARG A 484 20.74 17.13 40.78
C ARG A 484 20.30 17.27 42.24
N VAL A 485 21.26 17.33 43.16
CA VAL A 485 20.98 17.53 44.60
C VAL A 485 20.80 19.02 44.90
N GLY A 486 19.62 19.40 45.41
CA GLY A 486 19.31 20.68 46.01
C GLY A 486 19.56 20.74 47.52
N SER A 487 19.33 21.91 48.12
CA SER A 487 19.50 22.12 49.56
C SER A 487 18.24 21.69 50.32
N GLY A 488 18.35 20.66 51.15
CA GLY A 488 17.23 20.11 51.94
C GLY A 488 16.46 18.97 51.26
N ASP A 489 16.88 18.59 50.04
CA ASP A 489 16.30 17.49 49.27
C ASP A 489 16.33 16.14 50.00
N LYS A 490 15.49 15.21 49.55
CA LYS A 490 15.50 13.81 50.00
C LYS A 490 15.57 12.87 48.81
N LEU A 491 16.60 12.04 48.75
CA LEU A 491 16.61 10.87 47.85
C LEU A 491 15.65 9.83 48.43
N PHE A 492 14.86 9.19 47.58
CA PHE A 492 13.91 8.19 48.02
C PHE A 492 13.86 6.97 47.10
N ALA A 493 13.46 5.83 47.65
CA ALA A 493 13.04 4.65 46.89
C ALA A 493 12.02 3.87 47.71
N TYR A 494 11.06 3.23 47.06
CA TYR A 494 10.17 2.30 47.73
C TYR A 494 10.74 0.89 47.66
N VAL A 495 10.63 0.16 48.77
CA VAL A 495 11.02 -1.25 48.86
C VAL A 495 9.91 -2.07 49.49
N HIS A 496 9.68 -3.27 48.95
CA HIS A 496 8.81 -4.28 49.54
C HIS A 496 9.63 -5.53 49.81
N ILE A 497 9.88 -5.82 51.09
CA ILE A 497 10.61 -7.03 51.49
C ILE A 497 9.68 -8.25 51.42
N ASP A 498 10.15 -9.33 50.80
CA ASP A 498 9.49 -10.63 50.76
C ASP A 498 9.43 -11.24 52.19
N PRO A 499 8.23 -11.45 52.77
CA PRO A 499 8.12 -12.01 54.11
C PRO A 499 8.45 -13.51 54.18
N ALA A 500 8.44 -14.23 53.05
CA ALA A 500 8.82 -15.64 53.00
C ALA A 500 10.34 -15.83 52.88
N ASN A 501 11.05 -14.82 52.37
CA ASN A 501 12.50 -14.87 52.14
C ASN A 501 13.14 -13.47 52.32
N PRO A 502 13.15 -12.88 53.53
CA PRO A 502 13.65 -11.53 53.71
C PRO A 502 15.18 -11.45 53.53
N PRO A 503 15.71 -10.36 52.92
CA PRO A 503 17.14 -10.09 52.91
C PRO A 503 17.62 -9.79 54.34
N LYS A 504 18.91 -9.96 54.62
CA LYS A 504 19.51 -9.61 55.93
C LYS A 504 19.98 -8.15 56.01
N GLN A 505 20.34 -7.58 54.86
CA GLN A 505 20.72 -6.19 54.70
C GLN A 505 20.30 -5.74 53.29
N ILE A 506 19.85 -4.49 53.15
CA ILE A 506 19.63 -3.82 51.87
C ILE A 506 20.44 -2.52 51.83
N MET A 507 20.82 -2.08 50.64
CA MET A 507 21.64 -0.88 50.45
C MET A 507 21.32 -0.20 49.11
N LEU A 508 21.10 1.12 49.18
CA LEU A 508 21.12 2.02 48.04
C LEU A 508 22.51 2.64 47.93
N GLN A 509 23.03 2.74 46.70
CA GLN A 509 24.29 3.41 46.40
C GLN A 509 24.07 4.41 45.28
N PHE A 510 24.68 5.59 45.38
CA PHE A 510 24.55 6.66 44.39
C PHE A 510 25.91 6.91 43.73
N HIS A 511 25.94 7.02 42.40
CA HIS A 511 27.17 7.21 41.64
C HIS A 511 27.35 8.66 41.18
N THR A 512 28.53 9.21 41.44
CA THR A 512 28.97 10.54 41.01
C THR A 512 30.17 10.40 40.06
N GLU A 513 31.38 10.59 40.58
CA GLU A 513 32.65 10.11 40.01
C GLU A 513 33.06 8.75 40.59
N ASN A 514 32.44 8.36 41.72
CA ASN A 514 32.66 7.10 42.42
C ASN A 514 31.36 6.64 43.13
N TRP A 515 31.43 5.52 43.85
CA TRP A 515 30.29 4.88 44.52
C TRP A 515 30.21 5.14 46.04
N ASP A 516 31.05 5.99 46.62
CA ASP A 516 31.20 6.17 48.08
C ASP A 516 30.12 7.06 48.72
N HIS A 517 28.89 6.85 48.26
CA HIS A 517 27.66 7.47 48.72
C HIS A 517 26.61 6.37 48.94
N ARG A 518 26.60 5.74 50.13
CA ARG A 518 25.80 4.52 50.36
C ARG A 518 24.97 4.62 51.64
N ALA A 519 23.69 4.25 51.53
CA ALA A 519 22.74 4.14 52.63
C ALA A 519 22.29 2.68 52.79
N ALA A 520 22.41 2.11 53.98
CA ALA A 520 22.14 0.69 54.24
C ALA A 520 21.22 0.45 55.44
N TRP A 521 20.35 -0.56 55.34
CA TRP A 521 19.41 -0.99 56.37
C TRP A 521 19.61 -2.47 56.68
N GLY A 522 19.77 -2.82 57.95
CA GLY A 522 20.11 -4.17 58.39
C GLY A 522 20.61 -4.19 59.84
N SER A 523 20.38 -5.28 60.54
CA SER A 523 20.91 -5.49 61.91
C SER A 523 22.38 -5.95 61.93
N GLU A 524 22.92 -6.35 60.78
CA GLU A 524 24.28 -6.84 60.57
C GLU A 524 24.89 -6.12 59.36
N ASP A 525 26.19 -5.83 59.39
CA ASP A 525 26.91 -5.28 58.23
C ASP A 525 27.56 -6.42 57.42
N LEU A 526 26.84 -6.91 56.42
CA LEU A 526 27.17 -8.09 55.62
C LEU A 526 27.59 -7.75 54.18
N ILE A 527 27.20 -6.57 53.68
CA ILE A 527 27.60 -6.05 52.36
C ILE A 527 28.98 -5.37 52.50
N PRO A 528 30.06 -5.88 51.90
CA PRO A 528 31.43 -5.43 52.18
C PRO A 528 31.81 -4.09 51.51
N PHE A 529 30.86 -3.38 50.91
CA PHE A 529 31.11 -2.18 50.11
C PHE A 529 31.16 -0.91 50.98
N GLY A 530 32.32 -0.26 51.04
CA GLY A 530 32.53 0.99 51.77
C GLY A 530 32.77 0.83 53.27
N THR A 531 33.38 1.85 53.89
CA THR A 531 33.68 1.88 55.32
C THR A 531 32.46 2.37 56.12
N ALA A 532 31.98 1.56 57.06
CA ALA A 532 30.87 1.91 57.95
C ALA A 532 31.14 3.21 58.74
N ASN A 533 30.08 3.98 58.98
CA ASN A 533 30.10 5.29 59.66
C ASN A 533 30.87 6.39 58.89
N THR A 534 30.93 6.26 57.57
CA THR A 534 31.40 7.30 56.65
C THR A 534 30.37 7.46 55.51
N PRO A 535 30.44 8.51 54.67
CA PRO A 535 29.62 8.61 53.45
C PRO A 535 29.63 7.34 52.58
N ALA A 536 30.76 6.62 52.58
CA ALA A 536 30.92 5.36 51.86
C ALA A 536 30.02 4.23 52.38
N LYS A 537 29.53 4.30 53.62
CA LYS A 537 28.47 3.43 54.15
C LYS A 537 27.85 4.02 55.44
N VAL A 538 26.65 4.60 55.29
CA VAL A 538 25.82 5.06 56.40
C VAL A 538 24.79 3.97 56.75
N MET A 539 24.78 3.54 58.02
CA MET A 539 23.78 2.60 58.53
C MET A 539 22.54 3.38 58.98
N MET A 540 21.45 3.26 58.23
CA MET A 540 20.22 4.04 58.38
C MET A 540 19.22 3.43 59.38
N GLY A 541 19.40 2.16 59.76
CA GLY A 541 18.55 1.49 60.76
C GLY A 541 18.36 -0.01 60.50
N PRO A 542 17.41 -0.65 61.19
CA PRO A 542 17.00 -2.03 60.88
C PRO A 542 16.33 -2.11 59.50
N LEU A 543 16.10 -3.34 59.02
CA LEU A 543 15.32 -3.57 57.81
C LEU A 543 13.90 -2.95 57.92
N PRO A 544 13.35 -2.42 56.81
CA PRO A 544 11.95 -2.03 56.76
C PRO A 544 11.01 -3.23 56.95
N LYS A 545 9.75 -2.97 57.28
CA LYS A 545 8.75 -3.99 57.54
C LYS A 545 8.47 -4.83 56.28
N ALA A 546 8.49 -6.16 56.45
CA ALA A 546 8.22 -7.11 55.37
C ALA A 546 6.72 -7.22 55.05
N GLY A 547 6.39 -7.53 53.79
CA GLY A 547 5.02 -7.72 53.32
C GLY A 547 4.24 -6.43 53.04
N GLU A 548 4.89 -5.27 53.02
CA GLU A 548 4.29 -4.00 52.59
C GLU A 548 5.33 -3.10 51.90
N TRP A 549 4.85 -2.11 51.14
CA TRP A 549 5.70 -1.09 50.53
C TRP A 549 6.13 -0.04 51.56
N VAL A 550 7.44 0.12 51.75
CA VAL A 550 8.02 1.11 52.65
C VAL A 550 8.86 2.10 51.85
N ARG A 551 8.61 3.40 52.03
CA ARG A 551 9.45 4.48 51.50
C ARG A 551 10.73 4.57 52.33
N LEU A 552 11.87 4.34 51.70
CA LEU A 552 13.17 4.69 52.25
C LEU A 552 13.49 6.13 51.84
N GLU A 553 13.97 6.92 52.79
CA GLU A 553 14.46 8.28 52.54
C GLU A 553 15.91 8.41 53.00
N VAL A 554 16.72 9.07 52.18
CA VAL A 554 18.14 9.35 52.42
C VAL A 554 18.34 10.85 52.27
N ASP A 555 18.89 11.47 53.30
CA ASP A 555 19.39 12.83 53.19
C ASP A 555 20.69 12.83 52.38
N PRO A 556 20.78 13.51 51.23
CA PRO A 556 21.98 13.50 50.40
C PRO A 556 23.24 13.92 51.19
N ALA A 557 23.13 14.86 52.12
CA ALA A 557 24.27 15.35 52.88
C ALA A 557 24.86 14.29 53.82
N THR A 558 24.05 13.35 54.35
CA THR A 558 24.57 12.30 55.26
C THR A 558 25.39 11.26 54.51
N VAL A 559 25.07 10.99 53.25
CA VAL A 559 25.86 10.14 52.33
C VAL A 559 26.90 10.94 51.52
N GLY A 560 27.24 12.16 51.94
CA GLY A 560 28.32 12.96 51.36
C GLY A 560 28.02 13.54 49.98
N LEU A 561 26.75 13.76 49.64
CA LEU A 561 26.28 14.42 48.43
C LEU A 561 25.78 15.84 48.78
N PRO A 562 26.64 16.87 48.82
CA PRO A 562 26.21 18.25 49.09
C PRO A 562 25.34 18.81 47.95
N ALA A 563 24.64 19.92 48.22
CA ALA A 563 23.90 20.65 47.20
C ALA A 563 24.80 21.04 46.02
N GLY A 564 24.27 20.94 44.79
CA GLY A 564 25.01 21.07 43.54
C GLY A 564 25.55 19.76 42.97
N THR A 565 25.60 18.67 43.76
CA THR A 565 26.09 17.37 43.28
C THR A 565 25.18 16.78 42.19
N ARG A 566 25.79 16.16 41.17
CA ARG A 566 25.08 15.40 40.12
C ARG A 566 25.30 13.91 40.30
N ILE A 567 24.20 13.16 40.42
CA ILE A 567 24.17 11.70 40.50
C ILE A 567 23.85 11.17 39.11
N ASN A 568 24.72 10.33 38.55
CA ASN A 568 24.60 9.78 37.19
C ASN A 568 24.42 8.25 37.16
N GLY A 569 24.31 7.62 38.34
CA GLY A 569 24.00 6.21 38.50
C GLY A 569 23.42 5.87 39.86
N CYS A 570 22.78 4.71 39.97
CA CYS A 570 22.26 4.15 41.22
C CYS A 570 22.48 2.64 41.25
N ALA A 571 22.64 2.07 42.46
CA ALA A 571 22.67 0.64 42.69
C ALA A 571 21.65 0.18 43.73
N PHE A 572 20.94 -0.89 43.41
CA PHE A 572 20.05 -1.63 44.30
C PHE A 572 20.78 -2.89 44.76
N THR A 573 21.09 -2.97 46.06
CA THR A 573 21.96 -4.00 46.63
C THR A 573 21.29 -4.68 47.81
N GLN A 574 21.49 -5.99 47.97
CA GLN A 574 21.03 -6.73 49.15
C GLN A 574 22.00 -7.86 49.52
N TYR A 575 21.88 -8.34 50.77
CA TYR A 575 22.51 -9.56 51.24
C TYR A 575 21.44 -10.63 51.53
N GLY A 576 21.39 -11.67 50.70
CA GLY A 576 20.39 -12.74 50.78
C GLY A 576 18.98 -12.30 50.35
N GLY A 577 18.02 -13.23 50.44
CA GLY A 577 16.59 -12.94 50.40
C GLY A 577 16.03 -12.51 49.03
N SER A 578 14.82 -11.95 49.07
CA SER A 578 14.13 -11.28 47.96
C SER A 578 13.57 -9.92 48.40
N ALA A 579 13.68 -8.90 47.55
CA ALA A 579 13.06 -7.60 47.75
C ALA A 579 12.63 -7.00 46.40
N TYR A 580 11.54 -6.25 46.39
CA TYR A 580 11.07 -5.52 45.22
C TYR A 580 11.35 -4.03 45.41
N TRP A 581 11.83 -3.36 44.38
CA TRP A 581 12.15 -1.92 44.40
C TRP A 581 11.28 -1.20 43.38
N ASP A 582 10.77 -0.03 43.75
CA ASP A 582 9.84 0.74 42.93
C ASP A 582 10.03 2.23 43.21
N LYS A 583 9.62 3.08 42.26
CA LYS A 583 9.56 4.54 42.33
C LYS A 583 10.76 5.16 43.08
N MET A 584 11.95 5.02 42.52
CA MET A 584 13.19 5.62 43.05
C MET A 584 13.42 6.99 42.43
N GLY A 585 13.83 7.98 43.23
CA GLY A 585 13.93 9.38 42.78
C GLY A 585 14.47 10.36 43.82
N ILE A 586 14.19 11.65 43.61
CA ILE A 586 14.49 12.74 44.55
C ILE A 586 13.27 13.63 44.77
N LEU A 587 13.02 14.04 46.02
CA LEU A 587 12.12 15.13 46.37
C LEU A 587 12.95 16.41 46.41
N SER A 588 12.70 17.33 45.47
CA SER A 588 13.56 18.49 45.21
C SER A 588 12.78 19.72 44.77
N SER A 589 13.26 20.91 45.15
CA SER A 589 12.84 22.17 44.52
C SER A 589 13.77 22.59 43.35
N ALA A 590 14.87 21.86 43.13
CA ALA A 590 15.78 22.09 42.01
C ALA A 590 15.26 21.38 40.74
N PRO A 591 15.42 21.97 39.53
CA PRO A 591 15.07 21.32 38.27
C PRO A 591 15.82 20.01 38.04
N GLN A 592 15.14 19.00 37.48
CA GLN A 592 15.66 17.64 37.30
C GLN A 592 15.58 17.18 35.84
N GLY A 593 16.43 16.23 35.47
CA GLY A 593 16.48 15.70 34.09
C GLY A 593 16.91 16.75 33.05
N SER A 594 16.29 16.72 31.88
CA SER A 594 16.54 17.62 30.76
C SER A 594 15.82 18.98 30.84
N GLN A 595 15.34 19.38 32.03
CA GLN A 595 14.56 20.61 32.26
C GLN A 595 15.38 21.91 32.15
N GLY A 596 15.86 22.19 30.94
CA GLY A 596 16.36 23.47 30.50
C GLY A 596 17.74 23.85 31.02
N PHE A 597 18.46 24.58 30.18
CA PHE A 597 19.55 25.46 30.62
C PHE A 597 19.03 26.34 31.77
N GLU A 598 19.80 26.47 32.86
CA GLU A 598 19.44 27.23 34.06
C GLU A 598 19.04 28.67 33.70
N SER A 599 19.65 29.23 32.65
CA SER A 599 19.30 30.55 32.11
C SER A 599 17.89 30.60 31.48
N LEU A 600 17.46 29.57 30.74
CA LEU A 600 16.15 29.55 30.07
C LEU A 600 15.04 29.32 31.09
N SER A 601 15.20 28.37 32.00
CA SER A 601 14.23 28.09 33.06
C SER A 601 14.06 29.30 34.00
N ARG A 602 15.15 30.04 34.29
CA ARG A 602 15.08 31.31 35.05
C ARG A 602 14.50 32.47 34.23
N TRP A 603 14.79 32.58 32.93
CA TRP A 603 14.17 33.59 32.07
C TRP A 603 12.66 33.38 31.95
N ILE A 604 12.19 32.14 31.75
CA ILE A 604 10.76 31.81 31.76
C ILE A 604 10.11 32.23 33.08
N ALA A 605 10.72 31.91 34.22
CA ALA A 605 10.21 32.30 35.54
C ALA A 605 10.21 33.82 35.75
N PHE A 606 11.24 34.52 35.27
CA PHE A 606 11.35 35.98 35.32
C PHE A 606 10.25 36.66 34.50
N GLU A 607 10.10 36.29 33.22
CA GLU A 607 9.06 36.87 32.34
C GLU A 607 7.65 36.54 32.84
N ALA A 608 7.41 35.29 33.28
CA ALA A 608 6.14 34.89 33.87
C ALA A 608 5.80 35.67 35.15
N ALA A 609 6.79 36.19 35.89
CA ALA A 609 6.57 37.02 37.06
C ALA A 609 6.33 38.51 36.74
N GLN A 610 6.58 38.99 35.52
CA GLN A 610 6.41 40.41 35.19
C GLN A 610 4.93 40.80 34.96
N GLU A 611 4.54 41.96 35.50
CA GLU A 611 3.27 42.62 35.17
C GLU A 611 3.26 43.23 33.76
N LYS A 612 4.45 43.58 33.24
CA LYS A 612 4.69 44.02 31.86
C LYS A 612 5.98 43.38 31.37
N SER A 613 5.90 42.64 30.27
CA SER A 613 7.04 42.02 29.58
C SER A 613 7.03 42.47 28.12
N ASP A 614 8.21 42.54 27.51
CA ASP A 614 8.38 42.76 26.07
C ASP A 614 8.15 41.46 25.26
N VAL A 615 7.97 40.33 25.92
CA VAL A 615 7.53 39.06 25.31
C VAL A 615 6.08 39.21 24.82
N PRO A 616 5.76 38.80 23.57
CA PRO A 616 4.40 38.86 23.04
C PRO A 616 3.39 38.16 23.96
N LYS A 617 2.21 38.76 24.11
CA LYS A 617 1.20 38.32 25.07
C LYS A 617 0.83 36.84 24.93
N GLU A 618 0.68 36.35 23.70
CA GLU A 618 0.36 34.94 23.42
C GLU A 618 1.44 33.98 23.95
N THR A 619 2.72 34.35 23.79
CA THR A 619 3.86 33.61 24.36
C THR A 619 3.87 33.72 25.89
N LEU A 620 3.64 34.92 26.45
CA LEU A 620 3.61 35.15 27.90
C LEU A 620 2.48 34.39 28.61
N ASP A 621 1.28 34.35 28.02
CA ASP A 621 0.13 33.62 28.53
C ASP A 621 0.41 32.10 28.53
N LEU A 622 1.13 31.57 27.53
CA LEU A 622 1.60 30.18 27.47
C LEU A 622 2.71 29.87 28.47
N LEU A 623 3.65 30.80 28.72
CA LEU A 623 4.68 30.65 29.76
C LEU A 623 4.06 30.58 31.17
N LYS A 624 2.94 31.29 31.39
CA LYS A 624 2.19 31.32 32.65
C LYS A 624 1.25 30.13 32.86
N ALA A 625 0.90 29.37 31.82
CA ALA A 625 0.04 28.19 31.92
C ALA A 625 0.76 27.00 32.57
N GLU A 626 0.05 26.23 33.41
CA GLU A 626 0.53 24.93 33.94
C GLU A 626 0.88 23.96 32.79
N ALA A 627 1.80 23.02 33.05
CA ALA A 627 2.31 22.13 32.00
C ALA A 627 1.21 21.28 31.35
N ASP A 628 0.26 20.80 32.16
CA ASP A 628 -0.84 19.92 31.73
C ASP A 628 -1.95 20.66 30.94
N ASP A 629 -1.99 22.00 31.01
CA ASP A 629 -2.94 22.84 30.27
C ASP A 629 -2.48 23.16 28.83
N ARG A 630 -1.22 22.85 28.49
CA ARG A 630 -0.59 23.16 27.19
C ARG A 630 -0.91 22.08 26.14
N LYS A 631 -2.05 22.19 25.46
CA LYS A 631 -2.55 21.16 24.52
C LYS A 631 -2.08 21.35 23.07
N GLY A 632 -1.39 20.35 22.52
CA GLY A 632 -1.20 20.12 21.07
C GLY A 632 0.17 20.53 20.49
N GLU A 633 0.26 20.55 19.15
CA GLU A 633 1.47 20.96 18.38
C GLU A 633 2.00 22.36 18.74
N THR A 634 1.19 23.16 19.44
CA THR A 634 1.51 24.49 19.95
C THR A 634 2.56 24.49 21.07
N ALA A 635 2.71 23.42 21.86
CA ALA A 635 3.66 23.40 22.99
C ALA A 635 5.12 23.42 22.52
N ASP A 636 5.48 22.57 21.56
CA ASP A 636 6.83 22.51 20.99
C ASP A 636 7.13 23.74 20.14
N GLN A 637 6.14 24.23 19.37
CA GLN A 637 6.26 25.49 18.61
C GLN A 637 6.44 26.70 19.53
N ALA A 638 5.73 26.76 20.66
CA ALA A 638 5.87 27.83 21.65
C ALA A 638 7.19 27.74 22.42
N GLN A 639 7.67 26.54 22.77
CA GLN A 639 9.02 26.38 23.32
C GLN A 639 10.10 26.81 22.31
N LEU A 640 9.93 26.46 21.03
CA LEU A 640 10.85 26.88 19.97
C LEU A 640 10.82 28.40 19.78
N GLN A 641 9.65 29.04 19.75
CA GLN A 641 9.51 30.50 19.68
C GLN A 641 10.06 31.19 20.93
N ALA A 642 9.81 30.66 22.12
CA ALA A 642 10.34 31.17 23.38
C ALA A 642 11.87 31.06 23.43
N ALA A 643 12.45 29.95 22.95
CA ALA A 643 13.90 29.80 22.81
C ALA A 643 14.48 30.75 21.75
N GLN A 644 13.82 30.91 20.59
CA GLN A 644 14.20 31.87 19.56
C GLN A 644 14.16 33.32 20.07
N GLN A 645 13.15 33.67 20.87
CA GLN A 645 13.03 34.99 21.50
C GLN A 645 14.04 35.18 22.63
N ALA A 646 14.25 34.21 23.52
CA ALA A 646 15.27 34.28 24.57
C ALA A 646 16.69 34.43 24.01
N VAL A 647 16.99 33.80 22.86
CA VAL A 647 18.24 33.99 22.12
C VAL A 647 18.32 35.38 21.48
N ALA A 648 17.20 35.97 21.08
CA ALA A 648 17.13 37.33 20.52
C ALA A 648 17.13 38.44 21.58
N THR A 649 16.64 38.17 22.80
CA THR A 649 16.58 39.12 23.94
C THR A 649 17.73 38.94 24.94
N ALA A 650 18.68 38.04 24.66
CA ALA A 650 19.87 37.79 25.48
C ALA A 650 20.81 39.01 25.67
N ASP A 651 20.51 40.16 25.07
CA ASP A 651 21.11 41.47 25.39
C ASP A 651 20.70 42.00 26.79
N ALA A 652 19.67 41.44 27.43
CA ALA A 652 19.13 41.96 28.71
C ALA A 652 19.91 41.56 29.98
N ILE A 653 20.79 40.54 29.92
CA ILE A 653 21.59 40.11 31.08
C ILE A 653 22.92 40.88 31.07
N GLN A 654 22.95 41.97 31.84
CA GLN A 654 23.99 43.01 31.92
C GLN A 654 25.42 42.59 31.55
N LEU A 655 25.89 43.04 30.38
CA LEU A 655 27.31 43.25 30.11
C LEU A 655 27.73 44.66 30.59
N PRO A 656 29.00 44.87 30.98
CA PRO A 656 29.46 46.14 31.55
C PRO A 656 29.39 47.32 30.57
N GLU A 657 29.23 48.54 31.10
CA GLU A 657 28.84 49.77 30.39
C GLU A 657 29.74 50.23 29.22
N ASN A 658 30.90 49.61 28.98
CA ASN A 658 31.81 49.95 27.87
C ASN A 658 32.42 48.69 27.22
N PRO A 659 31.78 48.12 26.17
CA PRO A 659 32.32 46.99 25.42
C PRO A 659 33.39 47.42 24.40
N SER A 660 34.41 46.58 24.22
CA SER A 660 35.48 46.76 23.22
C SER A 660 34.98 46.55 21.79
N ASP A 661 35.72 47.04 20.80
CA ASP A 661 35.35 46.88 19.38
C ASP A 661 35.37 45.42 18.90
N GLU A 662 36.13 44.56 19.58
CA GLU A 662 36.12 43.11 19.36
C GLU A 662 34.77 42.49 19.79
N GLN A 663 34.20 42.96 20.91
CA GLN A 663 32.87 42.53 21.38
C GLN A 663 31.75 43.01 20.44
N LYS A 664 31.89 44.18 19.80
CA LYS A 664 30.95 44.66 18.76
C LYS A 664 31.01 43.79 17.50
N SER A 665 32.20 43.42 17.05
CA SER A 665 32.41 42.48 15.93
C SER A 665 31.77 41.11 16.18
N VAL A 666 31.84 40.59 17.42
CA VAL A 666 31.17 39.34 17.81
C VAL A 666 29.65 39.48 17.82
N ARG A 667 29.11 40.61 18.29
CA ARG A 667 27.66 40.89 18.27
C ARG A 667 27.09 40.82 16.85
N ASP A 668 27.73 41.51 15.91
CA ASP A 668 27.23 41.62 14.54
C ASP A 668 27.33 40.27 13.79
N LYS A 669 28.35 39.44 14.10
CA LYS A 669 28.46 38.06 13.61
C LYS A 669 27.37 37.14 14.18
N ARG A 670 27.05 37.26 15.48
CA ARG A 670 25.96 36.49 16.13
C ARG A 670 24.60 36.79 15.51
N GLN A 671 24.30 38.06 15.24
CA GLN A 671 23.05 38.46 14.58
C GLN A 671 22.93 37.90 13.15
N LEU A 672 24.04 37.83 12.40
CA LEU A 672 24.08 37.25 11.06
C LEU A 672 23.90 35.72 11.07
N ALA A 673 24.50 35.02 12.04
CA ALA A 673 24.34 33.58 12.21
C ALA A 673 22.89 33.22 12.61
N ALA A 674 22.31 33.95 13.57
CA ALA A 674 20.93 33.75 14.01
C ALA A 674 19.92 33.91 12.86
N ARG A 675 20.05 34.95 12.03
CA ARG A 675 19.17 35.15 10.86
C ARG A 675 19.28 34.02 9.83
N LYS A 676 20.49 33.58 9.50
CA LYS A 676 20.71 32.48 8.53
C LYS A 676 20.21 31.13 9.05
N SER A 677 20.33 30.89 10.35
CA SER A 677 19.74 29.70 11.00
C SER A 677 18.21 29.74 10.92
N LEU A 678 17.60 30.91 11.14
CA LEU A 678 16.14 31.10 11.06
C LEU A 678 15.60 30.72 9.67
N GLU A 679 16.19 31.29 8.61
CA GLU A 679 15.77 31.03 7.22
C GLU A 679 15.93 29.56 6.83
N SER A 680 17.00 28.89 7.27
CA SER A 680 17.24 27.48 6.96
C SER A 680 16.29 26.54 7.71
N GLN A 681 16.02 26.79 8.99
CA GLN A 681 15.21 25.90 9.82
C GLN A 681 13.71 25.99 9.51
N GLN A 682 13.22 27.16 9.10
CA GLN A 682 11.81 27.35 8.75
C GLN A 682 11.43 26.65 7.43
N LEU A 683 12.35 26.61 6.45
CA LEU A 683 12.17 25.82 5.22
C LEU A 683 12.27 24.30 5.47
N THR A 684 13.14 23.91 6.40
CA THR A 684 13.41 22.49 6.71
C THR A 684 12.32 21.85 7.57
N SER A 685 11.63 22.60 8.43
CA SER A 685 10.56 22.07 9.28
C SER A 685 9.28 21.75 8.49
N GLU A 686 8.85 22.65 7.60
CA GLU A 686 7.66 22.45 6.74
C GLU A 686 7.85 21.26 5.78
N ALA A 687 9.03 21.16 5.14
CA ALA A 687 9.37 20.04 4.27
C ALA A 687 9.36 18.69 5.02
N ASN A 688 10.01 18.62 6.18
CA ASN A 688 10.10 17.39 6.97
C ASN A 688 8.78 16.99 7.66
N ALA A 689 7.87 17.93 7.93
CA ALA A 689 6.55 17.62 8.49
C ALA A 689 5.65 16.92 7.44
N ILE A 690 5.65 17.44 6.22
CA ILE A 690 4.92 16.85 5.09
C ILE A 690 5.48 15.47 4.75
N GLU A 691 6.82 15.35 4.66
CA GLU A 691 7.46 14.08 4.31
C GLU A 691 7.26 13.00 5.39
N ARG A 692 7.35 13.35 6.68
CA ARG A 692 7.08 12.38 7.78
C ARG A 692 5.65 11.87 7.76
N LYS A 693 4.67 12.72 7.43
CA LYS A 693 3.25 12.33 7.31
C LYS A 693 3.02 11.37 6.14
N GLN A 694 3.69 11.58 5.01
CA GLN A 694 3.64 10.70 3.84
C GLN A 694 4.37 9.36 4.08
N ARG A 695 5.60 9.40 4.62
CA ARG A 695 6.41 8.20 4.91
C ARG A 695 5.77 7.29 5.97
N ARG A 696 4.94 7.79 6.88
CA ARG A 696 4.25 6.99 7.91
C ARG A 696 3.11 6.14 7.34
N LEU A 697 2.46 6.59 6.25
CA LEU A 697 1.39 5.85 5.57
C LEU A 697 1.94 4.78 4.60
N ALA A 698 3.10 5.01 4.00
CA ALA A 698 3.68 4.14 2.96
C ALA A 698 4.56 2.98 3.48
N ARG A 699 4.55 2.69 4.79
CA ARG A 699 5.60 1.88 5.46
C ARG A 699 5.14 0.64 6.24
N ASP A 700 3.91 0.16 6.08
CA ASP A 700 3.57 -1.19 6.58
C ASP A 700 4.24 -2.28 5.70
N PRO A 701 5.23 -3.04 6.23
CA PRO A 701 5.96 -4.01 5.42
C PRO A 701 5.22 -5.35 5.31
N GLN A 702 4.30 -5.65 6.23
CA GLN A 702 3.56 -6.92 6.26
C GLN A 702 2.47 -6.94 5.18
N ILE A 703 1.75 -5.82 5.01
CA ILE A 703 0.75 -5.66 3.96
C ILE A 703 1.40 -5.72 2.57
N ARG A 704 2.49 -4.96 2.35
CA ARG A 704 3.16 -4.87 1.03
C ARG A 704 3.76 -6.21 0.58
N THR A 705 4.31 -7.00 1.50
CA THR A 705 4.95 -8.29 1.19
C THR A 705 3.93 -9.39 0.86
N TYR A 706 2.73 -9.34 1.46
CA TYR A 706 1.65 -10.27 1.17
C TYR A 706 1.04 -10.00 -0.23
N PHE A 707 0.81 -8.73 -0.56
CA PHE A 707 0.14 -8.33 -1.79
C PHE A 707 0.95 -8.65 -3.06
N VAL A 708 2.24 -8.25 -3.09
CA VAL A 708 3.11 -8.45 -4.26
C VAL A 708 3.31 -9.94 -4.59
N ARG A 709 3.37 -10.81 -3.57
CA ARG A 709 3.47 -12.26 -3.79
C ARG A 709 2.21 -12.86 -4.42
N ASN A 710 1.03 -12.49 -3.95
CA ASN A 710 -0.22 -13.10 -4.43
C ASN A 710 -0.62 -12.60 -5.82
N VAL A 711 -0.48 -11.30 -6.11
CA VAL A 711 -0.77 -10.78 -7.46
C VAL A 711 0.20 -11.35 -8.49
N ALA A 712 1.51 -11.31 -8.24
CA ALA A 712 2.50 -11.88 -9.17
C ALA A 712 2.31 -13.39 -9.40
N HIS A 713 1.81 -14.15 -8.40
CA HIS A 713 1.54 -15.57 -8.54
C HIS A 713 0.24 -15.86 -9.32
N GLN A 714 -0.81 -15.03 -9.17
CA GLN A 714 -2.05 -15.20 -9.93
C GLN A 714 -1.91 -14.72 -11.38
N THR A 715 -1.26 -13.58 -11.63
CA THR A 715 -1.03 -13.09 -13.01
C THR A 715 -0.11 -14.03 -13.79
N ARG A 716 0.95 -14.60 -13.18
CA ARG A 716 1.79 -15.61 -13.85
C ARG A 716 1.04 -16.90 -14.18
N ALA A 717 0.14 -17.36 -13.30
CA ALA A 717 -0.64 -18.57 -13.53
C ALA A 717 -1.65 -18.45 -14.69
N ILE A 718 -2.08 -17.23 -15.01
CA ILE A 718 -3.06 -16.96 -16.07
C ILE A 718 -2.39 -16.73 -17.43
N PHE A 719 -1.17 -16.17 -17.48
CA PHE A 719 -0.58 -15.64 -18.71
C PHE A 719 0.73 -16.28 -19.22
N ASN A 720 1.30 -17.31 -18.56
CA ASN A 720 2.52 -17.97 -19.09
C ASN A 720 2.61 -19.48 -18.80
N PRO A 721 2.46 -20.37 -19.81
CA PRO A 721 2.65 -21.82 -19.66
C PRO A 721 4.11 -22.31 -19.80
N LEU A 722 5.08 -21.43 -20.06
CA LEU A 722 6.42 -21.80 -20.52
C LEU A 722 7.56 -21.46 -19.53
N ASP A 723 7.47 -21.92 -18.28
CA ASP A 723 8.66 -22.36 -17.54
C ASP A 723 8.30 -23.30 -16.36
N GLN A 724 8.40 -24.62 -16.60
CA GLN A 724 8.40 -25.65 -15.55
C GLN A 724 9.76 -26.38 -15.49
N SER A 725 10.87 -25.62 -15.53
CA SER A 725 12.21 -26.22 -15.50
C SER A 725 13.15 -25.73 -14.38
N LEU A 726 12.78 -24.68 -13.63
CA LEU A 726 13.67 -24.03 -12.66
C LEU A 726 13.07 -23.83 -11.25
N THR A 727 12.66 -24.94 -10.62
CA THR A 727 12.63 -25.08 -9.14
C THR A 727 13.00 -26.51 -8.72
N GLN A 728 14.31 -26.76 -8.59
CA GLN A 728 14.90 -27.63 -7.57
C GLN A 728 15.79 -26.76 -6.67
#